data_AF-A0A7S9NDA8-F1
#
_entry.id   AF-A0A7S9NDA8-F1
#
_cell.length_a   1.000
_cell.length_b   1.000
_cell.length_c   1.000
_cell.angle_alpha   90.00
_cell.angle_beta   90.00
_cell.angle_gamma   90.00
#
_symmetry.space_group_name_H-M   'P 1'
#
loop_
_entity.id
_entity.type
_entity.pdbx_description
1 polymer ?
#
loop_
_entity_poly.entity_id
_entity_poly.type
_entity_poly.pdbx_seq_one_letter_code
_entity_poly.pdbx_strand_id
1 'polypeptide(L)'
;MAKEAGVVKSVNGGIARALNDLTGEVRQLSVGDIVYQGEKIVTEGSNSKVTITQTDGKEITLIGKDTLTLDQDSNNNETVADISALQQAILKGTDLNALEETAAGGPQAGGNGGDGVSLSSTSFAEGGHISNINANVGTIDALSLAAGGDNSFGVSGGSAVGAGTGTGATTPKIGINISSAGSNEGGVMTYDLSLPTALTARPTTLNLNFSGGVAGVDYDANSIEYSVDGGSHWTRGTIVNLADANQINNVKVRVTTIDNYGLKDVDLANNPTEMGVNQNQGEQDGSKYSDVNGVEYGIYKRKLTLNVTTDNEEIINSQADGKITDNDDYVNINEGLNGNNILTGAGEDTLNMNAGEYKNSYINLENGDDVVNIKSGATVTNTEIGVHGGKDFITLEKGATLDHARVIMGDDEDTLNINGTVQGNTHINLDFGEDKLNIGEGARISVSDIQTDDSGNGYKDTVKIANKVTLENWADIKAGGGNDTITAGDNLTLSNSSGIHGDWGNNGSAGTGSDDGDDIITIGKNLKMNGGSIISGGGGNDTITIGENANISGNSTIDGGAGNDEISMTNGTKITDSKILMGDGENTLNITRKIDYDDYDPSEDSSITLNSVKIQGGADKDVVNISDNTRESKVKLDGDTSIELGNGDNEVNIDGNVGLGNIVVNPTKKIITTGNGKDNITLTNGATIYGRVVETGEGNDQINLYDGAALNFAKIETGKGNDVVRFEHLTTDPLQGYGYSAATDTKINMGDGDDSLLLTGMGNKGNYADRTSDFQGVNIDMGDNGIKRVQINRGKVETTNIKTGSGNDLVQIQDDSLMEGGNSINTGAGQDGVDITNSKLNGTASKKTKIDTGADNDYVVIRNSTLMHAEIITNTGADVVDIEETLSGDDSSINTGADTDTVNISGNITATSRARDFNILTGDGSDKINIASGVTLKYTSIETGAGGETIKINDGKTDVADRITFEGSSLDTGADIDIVEITNTTFMKGDAGNTYDDLSNLKTQDGNDIVTIKAGTIFQDFSYIATGNGVDTINLESGAKFNQANVYADAGDDIINVNGAEFKDGGIHGGAGGDQIFVNSGKFDNASIEGDAGNDTIHIKAGARFENSSIYGDSLLGETGNDTIIVDKGATLINTTINGGAGYDTLKIADDSVNLTKVTNIEKLDLTEGDHNMTLTAKDVLDMTDSNNKLRIDGDGNDKVDIDSSFTQKTDLIENGVTYHRYEATYTDVNGNHTVTLEIKDQVQVF
;
A
#
# COMPACT_ATOMS: atom_id res chain seq x y z
N MET A 1 13.75 9.76 -35.28
CA MET A 1 14.99 8.96 -35.23
C MET A 1 15.97 9.72 -34.37
N ALA A 2 16.42 9.12 -33.26
CA ALA A 2 17.46 9.71 -32.43
C ALA A 2 18.79 9.74 -33.22
N LYS A 3 19.67 10.70 -32.90
CA LYS A 3 21.01 10.74 -33.50
C LYS A 3 21.90 9.70 -32.81
N GLU A 4 22.75 9.04 -33.59
CA GLU A 4 23.81 8.16 -33.08
C GLU A 4 24.78 8.96 -32.20
N ALA A 5 24.99 8.50 -30.96
CA ALA A 5 25.98 9.05 -30.04
C ALA A 5 27.32 8.30 -30.17
N GLY A 6 27.27 6.98 -30.41
CA GLY A 6 28.44 6.14 -30.62
C GLY A 6 28.12 4.66 -30.80
N VAL A 7 29.15 3.84 -30.88
CA VAL A 7 29.07 2.38 -31.05
C VAL A 7 29.82 1.67 -29.93
N VAL A 8 29.22 0.64 -29.34
CA VAL A 8 29.82 -0.18 -28.29
C VAL A 8 31.00 -0.99 -28.83
N LYS A 9 32.21 -0.66 -28.38
CA LYS A 9 33.47 -1.30 -28.79
C LYS A 9 33.81 -2.55 -27.97
N SER A 10 33.44 -2.60 -26.69
CA SER A 10 33.60 -3.80 -25.85
C SER A 10 32.63 -3.80 -24.67
N VAL A 11 32.13 -4.98 -24.29
CA VAL A 11 31.44 -5.25 -23.02
C VAL A 11 32.16 -6.43 -22.36
N ASN A 12 32.61 -6.26 -21.12
CA ASN A 12 33.35 -7.26 -20.36
C ASN A 12 32.89 -7.31 -18.89
N GLY A 13 33.08 -8.45 -18.23
CA GLY A 13 32.94 -8.61 -16.78
C GLY A 13 31.51 -8.64 -16.21
N GLY A 14 30.53 -8.00 -16.86
CA GLY A 14 29.14 -8.00 -16.41
C GLY A 14 28.15 -7.49 -17.48
N ILE A 15 26.95 -7.11 -17.03
CA ILE A 15 25.86 -6.64 -17.91
C ILE A 15 25.93 -5.12 -18.03
N ALA A 16 25.82 -4.63 -19.27
CA ALA A 16 25.60 -3.22 -19.60
C ALA A 16 24.25 -3.07 -20.32
N ARG A 17 23.51 -2.00 -20.02
CA ARG A 17 22.21 -1.68 -20.66
C ARG A 17 22.20 -0.24 -21.17
N ALA A 18 21.35 0.01 -22.15
CA ALA A 18 20.90 1.34 -22.53
C ALA A 18 19.40 1.46 -22.21
N LEU A 19 19.05 2.48 -21.44
CA LEU A 19 17.69 2.91 -21.15
C LEU A 19 17.40 4.12 -22.05
N ASN A 20 16.21 4.17 -22.66
CA ASN A 20 15.76 5.33 -23.40
C ASN A 20 14.89 6.23 -22.50
N ASP A 21 15.40 7.40 -22.14
CA ASP A 21 14.74 8.28 -21.16
C ASP A 21 13.40 8.87 -21.67
N LEU A 22 13.10 8.75 -22.98
CA LEU A 22 11.83 9.18 -23.58
C LEU A 22 10.79 8.06 -23.74
N THR A 23 11.19 6.79 -23.80
CA THR A 23 10.28 5.65 -24.06
C THR A 23 10.25 4.61 -22.94
N GLY A 24 11.16 4.67 -21.97
CA GLY A 24 11.33 3.66 -20.93
C GLY A 24 11.88 2.32 -21.44
N GLU A 25 12.20 2.19 -22.73
CA GLU A 25 12.73 0.95 -23.30
C GLU A 25 14.14 0.67 -22.78
N VAL A 26 14.34 -0.53 -22.23
CA VAL A 26 15.63 -1.00 -21.70
C VAL A 26 16.15 -2.13 -22.58
N ARG A 27 17.36 -1.99 -23.14
CA ARG A 27 18.05 -3.07 -23.86
C ARG A 27 19.42 -3.38 -23.26
N GLN A 28 19.80 -4.65 -23.25
CA GLN A 28 21.17 -5.06 -22.95
C GLN A 28 22.08 -4.77 -24.15
N LEU A 29 23.27 -4.21 -23.89
CA LEU A 29 24.24 -3.83 -24.91
C LEU A 29 25.21 -4.97 -25.23
N SER A 30 25.50 -5.12 -26.52
CA SER A 30 26.48 -6.02 -27.12
C SER A 30 27.52 -5.25 -27.93
N VAL A 31 28.65 -5.90 -28.24
CA VAL A 31 29.70 -5.28 -29.08
C VAL A 31 29.20 -5.07 -30.50
N GLY A 32 29.29 -3.84 -30.99
CA GLY A 32 28.75 -3.39 -32.27
C GLY A 32 27.40 -2.68 -32.18
N ASP A 33 26.75 -2.64 -31.01
CA ASP A 33 25.48 -1.94 -30.84
C ASP A 33 25.67 -0.42 -30.93
N ILE A 34 24.71 0.24 -31.58
CA ILE A 34 24.62 1.69 -31.62
C ILE A 34 23.92 2.17 -30.34
N VAL A 35 24.49 3.19 -29.70
CA VAL A 35 23.85 3.99 -28.65
C VAL A 35 23.47 5.36 -29.20
N TYR A 36 22.34 5.87 -28.76
CA TYR A 36 21.73 7.10 -29.27
C TYR A 36 21.77 8.23 -28.24
N GLN A 37 21.65 9.47 -28.73
CA GLN A 37 21.51 10.63 -27.85
C GLN A 37 20.13 10.61 -27.16
N GLY A 38 20.10 10.91 -25.85
CA GLY A 38 18.94 10.71 -24.97
C GLY A 38 18.85 9.29 -24.38
N GLU A 39 19.93 8.50 -24.44
CA GLU A 39 20.01 7.20 -23.76
C GLU A 39 20.94 7.27 -22.54
N LYS A 40 20.51 6.58 -21.48
CA LYS A 40 21.22 6.39 -20.21
C LYS A 40 21.83 4.99 -20.18
N ILE A 41 23.15 4.91 -20.20
CA ILE A 41 23.94 3.69 -20.22
C ILE A 41 24.23 3.28 -18.78
N VAL A 42 23.87 2.05 -18.37
CA VAL A 42 24.00 1.56 -16.99
C VAL A 42 24.79 0.24 -16.98
N THR A 43 25.73 0.08 -16.05
CA THR A 43 26.41 -1.20 -15.77
C THR A 43 26.01 -1.75 -14.40
N GLU A 44 25.72 -3.07 -14.34
CA GLU A 44 25.00 -3.66 -13.19
C GLU A 44 25.88 -4.38 -12.15
N GLY A 45 27.21 -4.40 -12.32
CA GLY A 45 28.12 -5.15 -11.41
C GLY A 45 29.51 -4.55 -11.30
N SER A 46 30.15 -4.71 -10.13
CA SER A 46 31.44 -4.08 -9.76
C SER A 46 32.64 -4.44 -10.62
N ASN A 47 32.56 -5.49 -11.44
CA ASN A 47 33.56 -5.89 -12.42
C ASN A 47 33.14 -5.61 -13.89
N SER A 48 31.98 -4.99 -14.11
CA SER A 48 31.47 -4.65 -15.44
C SER A 48 32.35 -3.59 -16.10
N LYS A 49 32.50 -3.67 -17.41
CA LYS A 49 33.21 -2.67 -18.21
C LYS A 49 32.59 -2.56 -19.59
N VAL A 50 32.11 -1.37 -19.95
CA VAL A 50 31.63 -1.05 -21.29
C VAL A 50 32.43 0.09 -21.88
N THR A 51 32.89 -0.06 -23.12
CA THR A 51 33.60 0.99 -23.88
C THR A 51 32.79 1.32 -25.11
N ILE A 52 32.53 2.62 -25.33
CA ILE A 52 31.76 3.17 -26.44
C ILE A 52 32.68 4.11 -27.23
N THR A 53 32.76 3.91 -28.54
CA THR A 53 33.42 4.83 -29.46
C THR A 53 32.40 5.87 -29.93
N GLN A 54 32.59 7.13 -29.56
CA GLN A 54 31.73 8.24 -29.98
C GLN A 54 31.89 8.55 -31.48
N THR A 55 30.93 9.28 -32.05
CA THR A 55 30.95 9.69 -33.47
C THR A 55 32.10 10.61 -33.86
N ASP A 56 32.79 11.25 -32.90
CA ASP A 56 34.03 12.02 -33.12
C ASP A 56 35.32 11.16 -33.09
N GLY A 57 35.19 9.86 -32.78
CA GLY A 57 36.29 8.90 -32.69
C GLY A 57 36.94 8.78 -31.31
N LYS A 58 36.48 9.50 -30.28
CA LYS A 58 36.92 9.29 -28.89
C LYS A 58 36.28 8.04 -28.29
N GLU A 59 36.90 7.49 -27.26
CA GLU A 59 36.39 6.33 -26.52
C GLU A 59 36.03 6.73 -25.09
N ILE A 60 34.78 6.48 -24.69
CA ILE A 60 34.33 6.58 -23.30
C ILE A 60 34.26 5.16 -22.73
N THR A 61 34.65 4.98 -21.47
CA THR A 61 34.62 3.68 -20.80
C THR A 61 34.07 3.80 -19.39
N LEU A 62 32.97 3.10 -19.10
CA LEU A 62 32.44 2.90 -17.74
C LEU A 62 33.09 1.65 -17.15
N ILE A 63 33.37 1.68 -15.84
CA ILE A 63 33.96 0.55 -15.10
C ILE A 63 33.26 0.44 -13.74
N GLY A 64 32.83 -0.76 -13.36
CA GLY A 64 32.07 -1.00 -12.13
C GLY A 64 30.56 -0.90 -12.33
N LYS A 65 29.83 -0.67 -11.23
CA LYS A 65 28.40 -0.36 -11.24
C LYS A 65 28.27 1.16 -11.39
N ASP A 66 27.99 1.62 -12.60
CA ASP A 66 28.17 3.02 -13.02
C ASP A 66 27.11 3.41 -14.06
N THR A 67 26.95 4.71 -14.35
CA THR A 67 25.88 5.23 -15.22
C THR A 67 26.28 6.49 -15.98
N LEU A 68 25.96 6.56 -17.28
CA LEU A 68 26.28 7.68 -18.18
C LEU A 68 25.09 8.06 -19.07
N THR A 69 24.65 9.32 -19.03
CA THR A 69 23.64 9.86 -19.97
C THR A 69 24.31 10.55 -21.17
N LEU A 70 23.76 10.37 -22.37
CA LEU A 70 24.33 10.86 -23.63
C LEU A 70 23.52 12.03 -24.24
N ASP A 71 23.80 13.28 -23.87
CA ASP A 71 23.06 14.47 -24.36
C ASP A 71 23.73 15.19 -25.58
N GLN A 72 23.01 16.13 -26.21
CA GLN A 72 23.42 16.89 -27.41
C GLN A 72 24.66 17.77 -27.20
N ASP A 73 24.87 18.32 -25.99
CA ASP A 73 25.88 19.35 -25.68
C ASP A 73 27.31 18.80 -25.49
N SER A 74 27.76 18.12 -26.54
CA SER A 74 29.05 17.45 -26.73
C SER A 74 30.28 18.40 -26.83
N ASN A 75 30.30 19.46 -26.03
CA ASN A 75 31.50 20.26 -25.72
C ASN A 75 31.82 20.35 -24.21
N ASN A 76 30.88 19.98 -23.31
CA ASN A 76 31.07 20.03 -21.86
C ASN A 76 30.83 18.66 -21.18
N ASN A 77 31.23 17.56 -21.82
CA ASN A 77 31.40 16.30 -21.07
C ASN A 77 32.59 16.48 -20.13
N GLU A 78 32.35 16.35 -18.83
CA GLU A 78 33.40 16.37 -17.82
C GLU A 78 34.50 15.37 -18.19
N THR A 79 35.75 15.79 -18.00
CA THR A 79 36.91 14.96 -18.28
C THR A 79 36.98 13.82 -17.28
N VAL A 80 36.44 12.65 -17.67
CA VAL A 80 36.75 11.38 -17.01
C VAL A 80 38.28 11.23 -17.02
N ALA A 81 38.89 11.42 -15.84
CA ALA A 81 40.33 11.50 -15.71
C ALA A 81 41.00 10.19 -16.16
N ASP A 82 42.16 10.29 -16.80
CA ASP A 82 42.92 9.13 -17.27
C ASP A 82 43.60 8.39 -16.10
N ILE A 83 42.79 7.56 -15.43
CA ILE A 83 43.15 6.70 -14.29
C ILE A 83 44.27 5.68 -14.67
N SER A 84 44.63 5.53 -15.95
CA SER A 84 45.73 4.64 -16.35
C SER A 84 47.10 5.09 -15.80
N ALA A 85 47.26 6.36 -15.44
CA ALA A 85 48.43 6.86 -14.72
C ALA A 85 48.45 6.38 -13.25
N LEU A 86 47.37 6.58 -12.49
CA LEU A 86 47.24 6.13 -11.10
C LEU A 86 47.39 4.61 -10.98
N GLN A 87 46.71 3.85 -11.85
CA GLN A 87 46.78 2.38 -11.81
C GLN A 87 48.19 1.85 -12.10
N GLN A 88 49.00 2.55 -12.91
CA GLN A 88 50.40 2.17 -13.12
C GLN A 88 51.34 2.58 -11.98
N ALA A 89 51.04 3.65 -11.24
CA ALA A 89 51.78 4.05 -10.04
C ALA A 89 51.56 3.02 -8.91
N ILE A 90 50.30 2.65 -8.67
CA ILE A 90 49.90 1.66 -7.66
C ILE A 90 50.47 0.27 -7.99
N LEU A 91 50.38 -0.21 -9.24
CA LEU A 91 50.96 -1.51 -9.63
C LEU A 91 52.50 -1.57 -9.57
N LYS A 92 53.19 -0.41 -9.48
CA LYS A 92 54.65 -0.34 -9.35
C LYS A 92 55.13 -0.01 -7.93
N GLY A 93 54.22 0.24 -6.98
CA GLY A 93 54.56 0.59 -5.60
C GLY A 93 55.41 1.87 -5.51
N THR A 94 55.04 2.90 -6.29
CA THR A 94 55.72 4.21 -6.26
C THR A 94 54.92 5.20 -5.42
N ASP A 95 55.62 6.06 -4.69
CA ASP A 95 55.07 7.10 -3.80
C ASP A 95 54.01 7.96 -4.52
N LEU A 96 52.87 8.18 -3.86
CA LEU A 96 51.68 8.85 -4.41
C LEU A 96 51.75 10.38 -4.34
N ASN A 97 52.70 10.94 -3.58
CA ASN A 97 52.85 12.39 -3.33
C ASN A 97 53.36 13.22 -4.54
N ALA A 98 53.28 12.70 -5.76
CA ALA A 98 53.86 13.29 -6.98
C ALA A 98 52.82 13.57 -8.08
N LEU A 99 51.56 13.73 -7.72
CA LEU A 99 50.42 13.90 -8.65
C LEU A 99 49.66 15.22 -8.50
N GLU A 100 50.14 16.13 -7.64
CA GLU A 100 49.55 17.46 -7.45
C GLU A 100 50.29 18.54 -8.26
N GLU A 101 49.98 18.65 -9.56
CA GLU A 101 50.20 19.91 -10.31
C GLU A 101 49.44 19.95 -11.67
N THR A 102 48.11 20.12 -11.69
CA THR A 102 47.42 20.66 -12.89
C THR A 102 46.04 21.31 -12.66
N ALA A 103 45.85 22.09 -11.59
CA ALA A 103 44.61 22.80 -11.30
C ALA A 103 44.72 24.35 -11.36
N ALA A 104 45.36 24.90 -12.40
CA ALA A 104 45.46 26.35 -12.61
C ALA A 104 45.36 26.73 -14.10
N GLY A 105 44.13 26.89 -14.62
CA GLY A 105 43.90 27.06 -16.06
C GLY A 105 42.52 27.55 -16.52
N GLY A 106 41.89 28.49 -15.80
CA GLY A 106 40.61 29.13 -16.21
C GLY A 106 40.79 30.60 -16.63
N PRO A 107 40.12 31.11 -17.69
CA PRO A 107 40.52 32.38 -18.33
C PRO A 107 39.79 33.65 -17.84
N GLN A 108 40.62 34.64 -17.46
CA GLN A 108 40.49 36.07 -17.82
C GLN A 108 39.13 36.78 -17.68
N ALA A 109 38.89 37.42 -16.51
CA ALA A 109 38.06 38.64 -16.43
C ALA A 109 38.50 39.58 -15.28
N GLY A 110 38.78 40.85 -15.57
CA GLY A 110 38.38 41.95 -14.68
C GLY A 110 39.27 42.44 -13.51
N GLY A 111 40.51 42.86 -13.76
CA GLY A 111 41.03 44.15 -13.24
C GLY A 111 41.41 44.36 -11.75
N ASN A 112 42.68 44.74 -11.56
CA ASN A 112 43.23 45.57 -10.47
C ASN A 112 43.38 44.98 -9.05
N GLY A 113 44.52 44.33 -8.82
CA GLY A 113 45.56 44.89 -7.94
C GLY A 113 45.51 44.60 -6.44
N GLY A 114 46.22 43.56 -6.02
CA GLY A 114 46.70 43.34 -4.65
C GLY A 114 47.91 42.41 -4.69
N ASP A 115 49.03 42.80 -4.07
CA ASP A 115 50.30 42.05 -4.14
C ASP A 115 50.26 40.79 -3.25
N GLY A 116 50.02 39.63 -3.87
CA GLY A 116 50.24 38.31 -3.26
C GLY A 116 51.56 37.71 -3.72
N VAL A 117 52.50 37.50 -2.79
CA VAL A 117 53.78 36.83 -3.07
C VAL A 117 53.59 35.32 -2.92
N SER A 118 53.77 34.56 -4.00
CA SER A 118 53.90 33.10 -3.95
C SER A 118 55.13 32.64 -4.73
N LEU A 119 55.88 31.71 -4.13
CA LEU A 119 57.21 31.30 -4.57
C LEU A 119 57.11 30.14 -5.57
N SER A 120 57.31 30.43 -6.85
CA SER A 120 57.56 29.35 -7.83
C SER A 120 58.98 28.79 -7.66
N SER A 121 59.05 27.47 -7.70
CA SER A 121 60.21 26.68 -7.27
C SER A 121 61.45 26.88 -8.16
N THR A 122 62.61 26.98 -7.52
CA THR A 122 63.90 26.77 -8.19
C THR A 122 64.44 25.42 -7.73
N SER A 123 64.32 24.38 -8.54
CA SER A 123 64.91 23.08 -8.22
C SER A 123 66.43 23.14 -8.33
N PHE A 124 67.13 22.73 -7.28
CA PHE A 124 68.57 22.48 -7.36
C PHE A 124 68.84 21.25 -8.22
N ALA A 125 69.90 21.30 -9.01
CA ALA A 125 70.38 20.15 -9.74
C ALA A 125 71.13 19.18 -8.80
N GLU A 126 70.84 17.88 -9.00
CA GLU A 126 71.58 16.70 -8.53
C GLU A 126 71.54 16.38 -7.01
N GLY A 127 70.91 15.24 -6.70
CA GLY A 127 70.84 14.64 -5.37
C GLY A 127 70.69 13.11 -5.41
N GLY A 128 71.41 12.43 -6.30
CA GLY A 128 71.36 10.97 -6.44
C GLY A 128 72.57 10.27 -5.81
N HIS A 129 72.36 9.50 -4.75
CA HIS A 129 73.38 8.58 -4.22
C HIS A 129 73.52 7.33 -5.10
N ILE A 130 74.69 7.11 -5.72
CA ILE A 130 75.33 5.77 -5.67
C ILE A 130 76.86 5.87 -5.68
N SER A 131 77.50 4.93 -5.00
CA SER A 131 78.94 4.92 -4.72
C SER A 131 79.82 4.39 -5.86
N ASN A 132 81.02 4.99 -5.95
CA ASN A 132 82.34 4.34 -6.13
C ASN A 132 83.22 4.72 -7.36
N ILE A 133 84.53 4.57 -7.11
CA ILE A 133 85.65 4.40 -8.06
C ILE A 133 86.08 5.64 -8.89
N ASN A 134 87.00 6.39 -8.27
CA ASN A 134 88.42 6.51 -8.68
C ASN A 134 88.80 7.17 -10.02
N ALA A 135 89.66 8.19 -9.89
CA ALA A 135 90.56 8.74 -10.90
C ALA A 135 89.90 9.52 -12.07
N ASN A 136 90.55 10.52 -12.67
CA ASN A 136 91.97 10.82 -12.63
C ASN A 136 92.30 12.32 -12.80
N VAL A 137 93.47 12.67 -12.25
CA VAL A 137 94.29 13.89 -12.36
C VAL A 137 94.09 14.87 -13.55
N GLY A 138 94.38 16.16 -13.28
CA GLY A 138 94.54 17.20 -14.31
C GLY A 138 94.58 18.65 -13.77
N THR A 139 95.39 18.99 -12.75
CA THR A 139 96.73 19.65 -12.91
C THR A 139 96.72 21.03 -13.61
N ILE A 140 97.37 22.11 -13.16
CA ILE A 140 98.15 22.46 -11.93
C ILE A 140 98.55 23.96 -12.01
N ASP A 141 99.23 24.49 -10.97
CA ASP A 141 100.05 25.72 -10.92
C ASP A 141 99.40 27.13 -10.91
N ALA A 142 99.92 28.14 -10.19
CA ALA A 142 100.90 28.17 -9.07
C ALA A 142 101.06 29.59 -8.45
N LEU A 143 101.94 29.67 -7.44
CA LEU A 143 102.49 30.83 -6.69
C LEU A 143 101.56 31.42 -5.61
N SER A 144 101.79 31.39 -4.29
CA SER A 144 102.91 31.07 -3.34
C SER A 144 103.46 32.28 -2.58
N LEU A 145 103.42 32.23 -1.24
CA LEU A 145 104.53 32.34 -0.26
C LEU A 145 103.90 32.32 1.16
N ALA A 146 104.03 31.25 1.96
CA ALA A 146 105.04 31.03 3.03
C ALA A 146 104.98 32.04 4.21
N ALA A 147 105.02 31.72 5.52
CA ALA A 147 104.93 30.49 6.37
C ALA A 147 104.82 30.98 7.87
N GLY A 148 104.56 30.22 8.96
CA GLY A 148 104.32 28.79 9.25
C GLY A 148 104.91 28.39 10.64
N GLY A 149 104.15 27.72 11.54
CA GLY A 149 104.59 27.37 12.93
C GLY A 149 103.48 26.69 13.79
N ASP A 150 103.87 25.93 14.83
CA ASP A 150 103.11 24.77 15.39
C ASP A 150 102.57 24.89 16.85
N ASN A 151 101.72 23.93 17.24
CA ASN A 151 100.73 23.81 18.36
C ASN A 151 101.10 23.83 19.90
N SER A 152 100.06 24.07 20.73
CA SER A 152 99.63 23.32 21.98
C SER A 152 99.68 24.00 23.38
N PHE A 153 98.82 23.55 24.34
CA PHE A 153 98.92 23.85 25.80
C PHE A 153 98.08 22.99 26.80
N GLY A 154 98.59 22.95 28.05
CA GLY A 154 97.97 22.57 29.34
C GLY A 154 98.99 22.70 30.51
N VAL A 155 98.73 22.52 31.82
CA VAL A 155 97.51 22.26 32.64
C VAL A 155 97.75 22.77 34.10
N SER A 156 96.70 23.24 34.80
CA SER A 156 96.51 23.41 36.28
C SER A 156 97.46 24.25 37.19
N GLY A 157 96.86 25.23 37.90
CA GLY A 157 96.78 25.33 39.38
C GLY A 157 97.95 25.78 40.29
N GLY A 158 97.74 26.81 41.15
CA GLY A 158 98.58 27.06 42.36
C GLY A 158 98.48 28.45 43.02
N SER A 159 98.75 28.54 44.35
CA SER A 159 98.80 29.81 45.14
C SER A 159 99.88 29.77 46.24
N ALA A 160 100.65 30.86 46.40
CA ALA A 160 101.53 31.24 47.53
C ALA A 160 102.68 30.27 47.98
N VAL A 161 103.94 30.65 48.28
CA VAL A 161 104.72 31.91 48.30
C VAL A 161 106.25 31.59 48.30
N GLY A 162 107.10 32.47 47.74
CA GLY A 162 108.44 32.75 48.31
C GLY A 162 109.73 32.35 47.55
N ALA A 163 110.37 33.38 46.95
CA ALA A 163 111.83 33.55 46.69
C ALA A 163 112.60 32.63 45.71
N GLY A 164 113.24 33.24 44.68
CA GLY A 164 114.41 32.66 44.00
C GLY A 164 114.54 32.87 42.47
N THR A 165 115.07 34.01 42.04
CA THR A 165 115.84 34.26 40.78
C THR A 165 115.68 33.33 39.55
N GLY A 166 115.19 33.85 38.41
CA GLY A 166 115.48 33.23 37.09
C GLY A 166 114.59 33.64 35.88
N THR A 167 115.07 34.61 35.08
CA THR A 167 114.86 34.76 33.61
C THR A 167 113.48 34.62 32.94
N GLY A 168 112.98 35.74 32.38
CA GLY A 168 112.32 35.81 31.06
C GLY A 168 110.81 35.47 30.96
N ALA A 169 109.97 36.46 30.62
CA ALA A 169 108.55 36.29 30.40
C ALA A 169 108.13 36.49 28.93
N THR A 170 107.27 35.61 28.43
CA THR A 170 106.56 35.68 27.14
C THR A 170 105.14 36.27 27.30
N THR A 171 104.51 36.66 26.20
CA THR A 171 103.15 37.24 26.16
C THR A 171 102.04 36.20 26.37
N PRO A 172 100.87 36.57 26.94
CA PRO A 172 99.77 35.65 27.25
C PRO A 172 98.92 35.25 26.01
N LYS A 173 98.39 34.01 26.01
CA LYS A 173 97.36 33.52 25.07
C LYS A 173 95.95 33.92 25.55
N ILE A 174 94.99 33.96 24.62
CA ILE A 174 93.66 34.58 24.78
C ILE A 174 92.55 33.54 24.46
N GLY A 175 91.37 33.64 25.08
CA GLY A 175 90.21 32.79 24.74
C GLY A 175 89.33 33.40 23.66
N ILE A 176 88.58 32.57 22.93
CA ILE A 176 87.43 33.05 22.16
C ILE A 176 86.31 33.32 23.17
N ASN A 177 85.76 34.53 23.16
CA ASN A 177 84.50 34.83 23.81
C ASN A 177 83.39 34.23 22.95
N ILE A 178 82.88 33.06 23.35
CA ILE A 178 81.72 32.42 22.73
C ILE A 178 80.49 32.79 23.55
N SER A 179 79.44 33.28 22.88
CA SER A 179 78.15 33.55 23.51
C SER A 179 77.02 32.97 22.68
N SER A 180 76.09 32.26 23.32
CA SER A 180 74.82 31.85 22.71
C SER A 180 73.67 32.63 23.34
N ALA A 181 72.63 32.89 22.56
CA ALA A 181 71.34 33.39 23.06
C ALA A 181 70.45 32.26 23.61
N GLY A 182 70.84 31.00 23.43
CA GLY A 182 69.99 29.83 23.61
C GLY A 182 69.17 29.50 22.35
N SER A 183 68.25 28.56 22.50
CA SER A 183 67.18 28.20 21.57
C SER A 183 66.02 27.62 22.37
N ASN A 184 64.84 27.52 21.76
CA ASN A 184 63.82 26.58 22.20
C ASN A 184 64.03 25.24 21.48
N GLU A 185 63.27 24.23 21.85
CA GLU A 185 63.11 22.99 21.08
C GLU A 185 62.47 23.28 19.72
N GLY A 186 62.69 22.40 18.75
CA GLY A 186 62.44 22.63 17.31
C GLY A 186 63.24 23.78 16.64
N GLY A 187 63.89 24.64 17.41
CA GLY A 187 64.55 25.88 16.96
C GLY A 187 65.97 25.72 16.37
N VAL A 188 66.69 26.84 16.33
CA VAL A 188 68.07 26.90 15.80
C VAL A 188 69.00 27.65 16.77
N MET A 189 69.80 26.89 17.50
CA MET A 189 70.74 27.44 18.47
C MET A 189 71.96 28.03 17.79
N THR A 190 72.16 29.34 17.96
CA THR A 190 73.30 30.08 17.39
C THR A 190 74.32 30.48 18.47
N TYR A 191 75.60 30.43 18.10
CA TYR A 191 76.76 30.80 18.91
C TYR A 191 77.58 31.85 18.15
N ASP A 192 77.76 33.00 18.77
CA ASP A 192 78.57 34.09 18.26
C ASP A 192 79.98 33.99 18.85
N LEU A 193 80.99 34.02 17.99
CA LEU A 193 82.39 33.99 18.38
C LEU A 193 82.96 35.41 18.30
N SER A 194 83.77 35.78 19.29
CA SER A 194 84.46 37.07 19.32
C SER A 194 85.80 37.00 20.05
N LEU A 195 86.63 37.99 19.82
CA LEU A 195 87.96 38.11 20.43
C LEU A 195 87.98 39.30 21.40
N PRO A 196 88.44 39.13 22.65
CA PRO A 196 88.49 40.23 23.63
C PRO A 196 89.56 41.29 23.31
N THR A 197 90.43 41.03 22.33
CA THR A 197 91.36 42.00 21.73
C THR A 197 91.69 41.55 20.31
N ALA A 198 92.10 42.49 19.45
CA ALA A 198 92.64 42.15 18.14
C ALA A 198 93.89 41.25 18.28
N LEU A 199 93.95 40.20 17.47
CA LEU A 199 95.04 39.23 17.40
C LEU A 199 95.94 39.53 16.18
N THR A 200 97.08 38.86 16.08
CA THR A 200 97.91 38.98 14.87
C THR A 200 97.21 38.32 13.69
N ALA A 201 96.99 39.09 12.62
CA ALA A 201 96.28 38.61 11.43
C ALA A 201 96.99 37.43 10.76
N ARG A 202 96.34 36.27 10.77
CA ARG A 202 96.83 34.99 10.20
C ARG A 202 95.67 34.07 9.82
N PRO A 203 95.81 33.16 8.83
CA PRO A 203 94.82 32.11 8.62
C PRO A 203 94.59 31.29 9.89
N THR A 204 93.36 30.84 10.12
CA THR A 204 92.95 30.13 11.34
C THR A 204 91.84 29.15 11.04
N THR A 205 92.01 27.91 11.48
CA THR A 205 91.00 26.85 11.39
C THR A 205 90.31 26.69 12.75
N LEU A 206 88.98 26.58 12.76
CA LEU A 206 88.19 26.23 13.95
C LEU A 206 87.47 24.90 13.69
N ASN A 207 87.61 23.92 14.59
CA ASN A 207 86.79 22.70 14.58
C ASN A 207 85.72 22.79 15.67
N LEU A 208 84.49 22.48 15.30
CA LEU A 208 83.26 22.68 16.06
C LEU A 208 82.70 21.32 16.49
N ASN A 209 82.49 21.10 17.79
CA ASN A 209 81.85 19.88 18.30
C ASN A 209 80.84 20.21 19.39
N PHE A 210 79.71 19.50 19.40
CA PHE A 210 78.67 19.64 20.43
C PHE A 210 78.78 18.55 21.50
N SER A 211 78.44 18.90 22.73
CA SER A 211 78.34 18.01 23.88
C SER A 211 77.28 18.51 24.87
N GLY A 212 76.96 17.78 25.93
CA GLY A 212 76.00 18.20 26.95
C GLY A 212 74.58 17.69 26.67
N GLY A 213 74.14 17.78 25.41
CA GLY A 213 72.92 17.14 24.92
C GLY A 213 73.17 15.85 24.11
N VAL A 214 72.09 15.12 23.83
CA VAL A 214 72.06 13.86 23.07
C VAL A 214 71.75 14.12 21.59
N ALA A 215 72.64 13.68 20.70
CA ALA A 215 72.43 13.80 19.26
C ALA A 215 71.26 12.93 18.79
N GLY A 216 70.34 13.51 18.03
CA GLY A 216 69.12 12.83 17.57
C GLY A 216 67.99 12.79 18.61
N VAL A 217 68.14 13.48 19.75
CA VAL A 217 67.06 13.71 20.73
C VAL A 217 66.96 15.20 21.05
N ASP A 218 68.08 15.87 21.32
CA ASP A 218 68.07 17.29 21.71
C ASP A 218 68.53 18.20 20.55
N TYR A 219 69.30 17.66 19.59
CA TYR A 219 69.79 18.37 18.42
C TYR A 219 70.11 17.44 17.23
N ASP A 220 69.91 17.92 16.01
CA ASP A 220 70.34 17.20 14.81
C ASP A 220 71.84 17.46 14.55
N ALA A 221 72.68 16.44 14.73
CA ALA A 221 74.10 16.53 14.44
C ALA A 221 74.44 16.79 12.95
N ASN A 222 73.50 16.59 12.02
CA ASN A 222 73.68 16.86 10.59
C ASN A 222 73.35 18.31 10.17
N SER A 223 72.72 19.08 11.05
CA SER A 223 72.30 20.46 10.84
C SER A 223 73.37 21.52 11.12
N ILE A 224 74.60 21.10 11.51
CA ILE A 224 75.64 22.03 11.95
C ILE A 224 76.15 22.88 10.79
N GLU A 225 76.02 24.20 10.92
CA GLU A 225 76.47 25.19 9.95
C GLU A 225 77.28 26.31 10.61
N TYR A 226 78.10 26.99 9.82
CA TYR A 226 78.83 28.18 10.26
C TYR A 226 78.76 29.30 9.22
N SER A 227 78.96 30.53 9.70
CA SER A 227 79.14 31.74 8.91
C SER A 227 80.48 32.38 9.24
N VAL A 228 81.06 33.11 8.30
CA VAL A 228 82.32 33.88 8.47
C VAL A 228 82.16 35.38 8.16
N ASP A 229 80.93 35.80 7.84
CA ASP A 229 80.57 37.15 7.39
C ASP A 229 79.42 37.74 8.24
N GLY A 230 79.38 37.37 9.52
CA GLY A 230 78.42 37.88 10.50
C GLY A 230 77.03 37.23 10.44
N GLY A 231 76.87 36.12 9.73
CA GLY A 231 75.59 35.44 9.53
C GLY A 231 74.93 35.70 8.17
N SER A 232 75.62 36.32 7.22
CA SER A 232 75.05 36.68 5.91
C SER A 232 75.00 35.48 4.96
N HIS A 233 76.01 34.60 5.02
CA HIS A 233 76.01 33.30 4.35
C HIS A 233 76.36 32.19 5.35
N TRP A 234 75.74 31.03 5.19
CA TRP A 234 75.94 29.84 6.03
C TRP A 234 76.48 28.67 5.20
N THR A 235 77.41 27.93 5.77
CA THR A 235 78.08 26.76 5.17
C THR A 235 77.93 25.57 6.10
N ARG A 236 77.39 24.45 5.60
CA ARG A 236 77.27 23.22 6.38
C ARG A 236 78.62 22.57 6.63
N GLY A 237 78.86 22.17 7.88
CA GLY A 237 80.07 21.48 8.31
C GLY A 237 80.61 21.95 9.65
N THR A 238 81.49 21.15 10.23
CA THR A 238 82.08 21.36 11.56
C THR A 238 83.47 22.01 11.53
N ILE A 239 83.93 22.50 10.37
CA ILE A 239 85.29 23.05 10.18
C ILE A 239 85.22 24.40 9.48
N VAL A 240 85.59 25.47 10.20
CA VAL A 240 85.65 26.87 9.73
C VAL A 240 87.07 27.19 9.31
N ASN A 241 87.28 27.74 8.10
CA ASN A 241 88.60 28.19 7.63
C ASN A 241 88.58 29.71 7.40
N LEU A 242 89.38 30.45 8.17
CA LEU A 242 89.48 31.91 8.11
C LEU A 242 90.81 32.34 7.47
N ALA A 243 90.81 33.45 6.73
CA ALA A 243 92.03 34.02 6.15
C ALA A 243 92.79 34.92 7.14
N ASP A 244 92.08 35.50 8.10
CA ASP A 244 92.59 36.32 9.20
C ASP A 244 91.86 35.94 10.50
N ALA A 245 92.59 35.60 11.55
CA ALA A 245 92.11 35.31 12.89
C ALA A 245 91.15 36.38 13.44
N ASN A 246 91.31 37.65 13.06
CA ASN A 246 90.40 38.73 13.46
C ASN A 246 89.00 38.60 12.83
N GLN A 247 88.84 37.80 11.77
CA GLN A 247 87.52 37.40 11.23
C GLN A 247 86.75 36.47 12.18
N ILE A 248 87.36 35.94 13.25
CA ILE A 248 86.62 35.22 14.31
C ILE A 248 85.51 36.09 14.88
N ASN A 249 85.68 37.42 14.94
CA ASN A 249 84.64 38.37 15.36
C ASN A 249 83.40 38.42 14.44
N ASN A 250 83.49 37.79 13.25
CA ASN A 250 82.39 37.65 12.30
C ASN A 250 81.92 36.18 12.19
N VAL A 251 82.47 35.26 13.00
CA VAL A 251 82.08 33.85 12.95
C VAL A 251 80.86 33.61 13.82
N LYS A 252 79.87 32.96 13.21
CA LYS A 252 78.70 32.39 13.89
C LYS A 252 78.64 30.91 13.61
N VAL A 253 78.15 30.12 14.55
CA VAL A 253 77.90 28.68 14.42
C VAL A 253 76.46 28.43 14.80
N ARG A 254 75.73 27.60 14.03
CA ARG A 254 74.35 27.22 14.36
C ARG A 254 74.12 25.72 14.22
N VAL A 255 73.15 25.22 14.98
CA VAL A 255 72.67 23.83 14.95
C VAL A 255 71.17 23.84 15.27
N THR A 256 70.40 23.00 14.57
CA THR A 256 68.98 22.80 14.82
C THR A 256 68.80 21.95 16.09
N THR A 257 68.00 22.46 17.02
CA THR A 257 67.50 21.70 18.18
C THR A 257 66.30 20.85 17.73
N ILE A 258 66.15 19.68 18.35
CA ILE A 258 65.04 18.78 18.05
C ILE A 258 63.86 19.13 18.95
N ASP A 259 62.66 18.91 18.44
CA ASP A 259 61.40 18.97 19.18
C ASP A 259 61.00 17.54 19.57
N ASN A 260 60.50 17.31 20.80
CA ASN A 260 60.43 15.97 21.34
C ASN A 260 59.16 15.57 22.09
N TYR A 261 57.99 15.64 21.45
CA TYR A 261 56.73 14.98 21.86
C TYR A 261 56.57 14.75 23.39
N GLY A 262 56.09 15.77 24.10
CA GLY A 262 55.99 15.83 25.56
C GLY A 262 55.29 14.62 26.19
N LEU A 263 54.15 14.22 25.63
CA LEU A 263 53.28 13.13 26.11
C LEU A 263 53.77 11.72 25.78
N LYS A 264 55.04 11.56 25.41
CA LYS A 264 55.62 10.27 25.06
C LYS A 264 55.49 9.23 26.19
N ASP A 265 55.07 8.03 25.80
CA ASP A 265 54.86 6.85 26.66
C ASP A 265 53.73 7.02 27.72
N VAL A 266 52.90 8.07 27.63
CA VAL A 266 51.73 8.31 28.51
C VAL A 266 50.47 7.57 28.01
N ASP A 267 49.73 6.93 28.91
CA ASP A 267 48.41 6.33 28.64
C ASP A 267 47.29 7.31 29.03
N LEU A 268 47.00 8.27 28.16
CA LEU A 268 46.01 9.34 28.38
C LEU A 268 44.60 8.80 28.68
N ALA A 269 44.25 7.62 28.14
CA ALA A 269 42.93 7.02 28.34
C ALA A 269 42.70 6.50 29.78
N ASN A 270 43.76 6.14 30.50
CA ASN A 270 43.67 5.59 31.86
C ASN A 270 44.35 6.47 32.93
N ASN A 271 45.41 7.20 32.56
CA ASN A 271 46.23 8.01 33.45
C ASN A 271 46.50 9.43 32.86
N PRO A 272 45.48 10.25 32.54
CA PRO A 272 45.69 11.58 31.93
C PRO A 272 46.43 12.60 32.82
N THR A 273 46.77 12.23 34.06
CA THR A 273 47.58 13.04 35.00
C THR A 273 49.02 12.54 35.13
N GLU A 274 49.43 11.55 34.34
CA GLU A 274 50.80 11.06 34.30
C GLU A 274 51.68 12.02 33.50
N MET A 275 52.73 12.54 34.14
CA MET A 275 53.69 13.45 33.52
C MET A 275 54.54 12.70 32.48
N GLY A 276 54.56 13.21 31.25
CA GLY A 276 55.34 12.62 30.17
C GLY A 276 56.85 12.63 30.44
N VAL A 277 57.57 11.66 29.87
CA VAL A 277 59.04 11.57 30.04
C VAL A 277 59.79 12.75 29.40
N ASN A 278 59.10 13.49 28.53
CA ASN A 278 59.61 14.63 27.79
C ASN A 278 59.08 15.99 28.30
N GLN A 279 58.19 16.02 29.29
CA GLN A 279 57.75 17.27 29.90
C GLN A 279 58.74 17.79 30.96
N ASN A 280 58.88 19.11 31.06
CA ASN A 280 59.76 19.83 31.99
C ASN A 280 61.23 19.31 32.00
N GLN A 281 61.86 19.00 30.86
CA GLN A 281 63.21 18.43 30.87
C GLN A 281 64.33 19.43 31.17
N GLY A 282 65.23 19.02 32.07
CA GLY A 282 66.49 19.71 32.36
C GLY A 282 66.54 20.32 33.76
N GLU A 283 67.29 21.41 33.91
CA GLU A 283 67.36 22.16 35.16
C GLU A 283 66.38 23.33 35.12
N GLN A 284 65.58 23.50 36.17
CA GLN A 284 64.65 24.63 36.32
C GLN A 284 65.43 25.96 36.39
N ASP A 285 65.22 26.84 35.41
CA ASP A 285 65.92 28.11 35.19
C ASP A 285 64.95 29.31 35.25
N GLY A 286 63.94 29.22 36.13
CA GLY A 286 62.96 30.27 36.37
C GLY A 286 61.54 29.74 36.59
N SER A 287 60.58 30.66 36.62
CA SER A 287 59.13 30.39 36.62
C SER A 287 58.40 31.59 36.02
N LYS A 288 57.36 31.32 35.22
CA LYS A 288 56.49 32.32 34.56
C LYS A 288 55.42 32.87 35.52
N TYR A 289 55.03 32.09 36.53
CA TYR A 289 53.88 32.35 37.41
C TYR A 289 54.22 32.47 38.91
N SER A 290 55.45 32.86 39.26
CA SER A 290 55.89 32.98 40.67
C SER A 290 55.04 33.90 41.55
N ASP A 291 54.31 34.82 40.94
CA ASP A 291 53.47 35.82 41.62
C ASP A 291 51.99 35.38 41.73
N VAL A 292 51.64 34.21 41.17
CA VAL A 292 50.30 33.60 41.26
C VAL A 292 50.31 32.49 42.30
N ASN A 293 49.59 32.70 43.41
CA ASN A 293 49.53 31.72 44.50
C ASN A 293 48.93 30.38 44.02
N GLY A 294 49.56 29.29 44.43
CA GLY A 294 49.09 27.93 44.14
C GLY A 294 49.44 27.40 42.75
N VAL A 295 50.11 28.16 41.88
CA VAL A 295 50.56 27.67 40.56
C VAL A 295 52.00 27.14 40.66
N GLU A 296 52.18 25.87 40.34
CA GLU A 296 53.48 25.20 40.21
C GLU A 296 53.85 25.13 38.73
N TYR A 297 54.79 26.00 38.33
CA TYR A 297 55.30 26.13 36.98
C TYR A 297 56.81 26.41 37.03
N GLY A 298 57.60 25.83 36.13
CA GLY A 298 59.03 26.11 35.99
C GLY A 298 59.41 26.29 34.52
N ILE A 299 60.43 27.10 34.24
CA ILE A 299 61.02 27.17 32.89
C ILE A 299 62.20 26.20 32.89
N TYR A 300 62.11 25.10 32.14
CA TYR A 300 63.13 24.05 32.16
C TYR A 300 64.12 24.21 31.01
N LYS A 301 65.42 23.99 31.28
CA LYS A 301 66.47 24.17 30.27
C LYS A 301 67.53 23.08 30.31
N ARG A 302 67.81 22.54 29.12
CA ARG A 302 68.86 21.56 28.84
C ARG A 302 70.11 22.24 28.30
N LYS A 303 71.28 21.68 28.54
CA LYS A 303 72.57 22.27 28.12
C LYS A 303 73.07 21.65 26.82
N LEU A 304 73.30 22.49 25.82
CA LEU A 304 74.06 22.14 24.63
C LEU A 304 75.33 22.98 24.63
N THR A 305 76.50 22.37 24.68
CA THR A 305 77.80 23.07 24.78
C THR A 305 78.51 23.01 23.43
N LEU A 306 78.79 24.17 22.82
CA LEU A 306 79.71 24.25 21.68
C LEU A 306 81.15 24.24 22.18
N ASN A 307 81.93 23.28 21.70
CA ASN A 307 83.36 23.15 21.93
C ASN A 307 84.11 23.56 20.66
N VAL A 308 84.88 24.65 20.74
CA VAL A 308 85.70 25.17 19.63
C VAL A 308 87.17 24.88 19.91
N THR A 309 87.79 24.10 19.03
CA THR A 309 89.23 23.86 19.03
C THR A 309 89.86 24.53 17.81
N THR A 310 91.11 24.97 17.91
CA THR A 310 91.76 25.72 16.82
C THR A 310 93.25 25.39 16.70
N ASP A 311 93.78 25.57 15.49
CA ASP A 311 95.21 25.53 15.19
C ASP A 311 95.94 26.85 15.55
N ASN A 312 95.21 27.93 15.87
CA ASN A 312 95.80 29.23 16.12
C ASN A 312 96.43 29.36 17.51
N GLU A 313 97.77 29.34 17.50
CA GLU A 313 98.69 29.72 18.57
C GLU A 313 98.18 30.73 19.63
N GLU A 314 97.63 31.87 19.21
CA GLU A 314 97.26 32.96 20.13
C GLU A 314 95.98 32.66 20.93
N ILE A 315 95.27 31.59 20.57
CA ILE A 315 93.93 31.24 21.04
C ILE A 315 93.96 29.93 21.83
N ILE A 316 93.22 29.87 22.95
CA ILE A 316 92.97 28.61 23.67
C ILE A 316 91.68 27.93 23.20
N ASN A 317 91.62 26.59 23.28
CA ASN A 317 90.36 25.86 23.14
C ASN A 317 89.30 26.47 24.06
N SER A 318 88.15 26.79 23.49
CA SER A 318 87.11 27.58 24.13
C SER A 318 85.78 26.83 24.03
N GLN A 319 84.98 26.87 25.09
CA GLN A 319 83.65 26.27 25.11
C GLN A 319 82.65 27.24 25.73
N ALA A 320 81.39 27.15 25.32
CA ALA A 320 80.29 27.84 25.99
C ALA A 320 79.02 26.97 25.95
N ASP A 321 78.28 26.99 27.06
CA ASP A 321 76.96 26.40 27.17
C ASP A 321 75.96 27.33 26.47
N GLY A 322 75.33 26.83 25.41
CA GLY A 322 73.98 27.24 25.04
C GLY A 322 72.95 26.49 25.89
N LYS A 323 71.74 27.05 25.95
CA LYS A 323 70.60 26.46 26.66
C LYS A 323 69.48 26.21 25.66
N ILE A 324 69.02 24.97 25.59
CA ILE A 324 67.76 24.58 24.96
C ILE A 324 66.68 24.83 26.02
N THR A 325 65.64 25.57 25.67
CA THR A 325 64.45 25.75 26.50
C THR A 325 63.42 24.73 26.07
N ASP A 326 63.06 23.89 27.02
CA ASP A 326 61.97 22.94 26.97
C ASP A 326 60.65 23.71 26.81
N ASN A 327 59.78 23.23 25.93
CA ASN A 327 58.47 23.82 25.63
C ASN A 327 57.29 22.96 26.12
N ASP A 328 57.53 21.72 26.52
CA ASP A 328 56.49 20.78 26.97
C ASP A 328 56.24 20.95 28.50
N ASP A 329 55.39 21.91 28.89
CA ASP A 329 55.15 22.31 30.28
C ASP A 329 54.16 21.37 31.02
N TYR A 330 54.62 20.74 32.12
CA TYR A 330 53.71 20.09 33.09
C TYR A 330 53.43 21.03 34.28
N VAL A 331 52.17 21.44 34.43
CA VAL A 331 51.71 22.52 35.32
C VAL A 331 50.69 22.01 36.33
N ASN A 332 50.83 22.35 37.63
CA ASN A 332 49.78 22.14 38.64
C ASN A 332 49.22 23.46 39.16
N ILE A 333 47.91 23.54 39.36
CA ILE A 333 47.25 24.62 40.09
C ILE A 333 46.55 24.03 41.32
N ASN A 334 46.90 24.54 42.50
CA ASN A 334 46.53 23.98 43.81
C ASN A 334 45.56 24.86 44.62
N GLU A 335 45.37 26.14 44.26
CA GLU A 335 44.53 27.09 45.02
C GLU A 335 43.50 27.85 44.14
N GLY A 336 43.36 27.48 42.87
CA GLY A 336 42.56 28.22 41.88
C GLY A 336 43.27 29.46 41.30
N LEU A 337 42.58 30.21 40.44
CA LEU A 337 43.19 31.32 39.68
C LEU A 337 42.67 32.72 40.03
N ASN A 338 41.41 32.86 40.44
CA ASN A 338 40.82 34.14 40.91
C ASN A 338 41.10 35.38 40.03
N GLY A 339 41.10 35.23 38.71
CA GLY A 339 41.30 36.30 37.72
C GLY A 339 42.73 36.43 37.18
N ASN A 340 43.60 35.47 37.47
CA ASN A 340 44.91 35.34 36.84
C ASN A 340 44.82 34.40 35.63
N ASN A 341 45.54 34.73 34.55
CA ASN A 341 45.55 33.94 33.33
C ASN A 341 46.75 32.99 33.30
N ILE A 342 46.57 31.83 32.66
CA ILE A 342 47.62 30.84 32.42
C ILE A 342 47.82 30.70 30.91
N LEU A 343 49.09 30.80 30.51
CA LEU A 343 49.54 30.55 29.15
C LEU A 343 50.82 29.70 29.25
N THR A 344 50.84 28.50 28.71
CA THR A 344 52.07 27.72 28.55
C THR A 344 52.75 28.15 27.24
N GLY A 345 52.06 27.96 26.12
CA GLY A 345 52.48 28.34 24.78
C GLY A 345 53.13 27.17 24.06
N ALA A 346 53.11 27.18 22.72
CA ALA A 346 53.23 25.97 21.90
C ALA A 346 54.29 24.92 22.33
N GLY A 347 53.82 23.69 22.52
CA GLY A 347 54.48 22.49 23.05
C GLY A 347 53.39 21.49 23.46
N GLU A 348 53.73 20.24 23.79
CA GLU A 348 52.71 19.29 24.28
C GLU A 348 52.56 19.39 25.81
N ASP A 349 51.58 20.17 26.28
CA ASP A 349 51.46 20.61 27.67
C ASP A 349 50.48 19.76 28.50
N THR A 350 50.75 19.65 29.82
CA THR A 350 49.80 19.03 30.77
C THR A 350 49.41 20.02 31.88
N LEU A 351 48.16 20.48 31.87
CA LEU A 351 47.58 21.33 32.91
C LEU A 351 46.73 20.54 33.92
N ASN A 352 47.11 20.60 35.20
CA ASN A 352 46.37 19.98 36.31
C ASN A 352 45.66 21.04 37.18
N MET A 353 44.35 21.16 37.05
CA MET A 353 43.50 22.03 37.88
C MET A 353 42.99 21.23 39.09
N ASN A 354 43.76 21.22 40.19
CA ASN A 354 43.36 20.55 41.44
C ASN A 354 42.22 21.33 42.16
N ALA A 355 41.65 20.77 43.23
CA ALA A 355 40.48 21.34 43.91
C ALA A 355 40.65 22.82 44.32
N GLY A 356 39.81 23.71 43.77
CA GLY A 356 39.92 25.16 43.92
C GLY A 356 38.91 25.95 43.08
N GLU A 357 38.92 27.28 43.19
CA GLU A 357 38.02 28.18 42.44
C GLU A 357 38.76 28.87 41.26
N TYR A 358 38.34 28.57 40.03
CA TYR A 358 38.95 29.04 38.80
C TYR A 358 38.01 30.05 38.13
N LYS A 359 38.07 31.31 38.56
CA LYS A 359 37.06 32.32 38.23
C LYS A 359 37.60 33.48 37.41
N ASN A 360 36.85 33.96 36.42
CA ASN A 360 37.17 35.17 35.63
C ASN A 360 38.55 35.11 34.95
N SER A 361 38.99 33.92 34.54
CA SER A 361 40.36 33.65 34.08
C SER A 361 40.38 33.22 32.61
N TYR A 362 41.54 33.34 31.96
CA TYR A 362 41.80 32.80 30.63
C TYR A 362 42.94 31.80 30.70
N ILE A 363 42.70 30.59 30.20
CA ILE A 363 43.65 29.48 30.12
C ILE A 363 43.82 29.17 28.63
N ASN A 364 45.05 29.20 28.14
CA ASN A 364 45.39 28.95 26.73
C ASN A 364 46.73 28.21 26.65
N LEU A 365 46.78 27.04 26.00
CA LEU A 365 48.02 26.26 25.88
C LEU A 365 48.74 26.48 24.52
N GLU A 366 48.05 27.09 23.54
CA GLU A 366 48.47 27.42 22.16
C GLU A 366 48.41 26.27 21.14
N ASN A 367 49.50 25.54 20.87
CA ASN A 367 49.51 24.52 19.81
C ASN A 367 50.43 23.36 20.22
N GLY A 368 49.90 22.14 20.19
CA GLY A 368 50.55 20.87 20.55
C GLY A 368 49.48 19.91 21.11
N ASP A 369 49.77 18.60 21.15
CA ASP A 369 48.84 17.63 21.76
C ASP A 369 48.77 17.89 23.28
N ASP A 370 47.69 18.52 23.74
CA ASP A 370 47.55 19.09 25.09
C ASP A 370 46.64 18.29 26.04
N VAL A 371 46.82 18.45 27.35
CA VAL A 371 46.03 17.73 28.36
C VAL A 371 45.55 18.62 29.50
N VAL A 372 44.23 18.81 29.64
CA VAL A 372 43.64 19.61 30.75
C VAL A 372 42.83 18.74 31.71
N ASN A 373 43.33 18.57 32.93
CA ASN A 373 42.68 17.80 33.99
C ASN A 373 41.98 18.68 35.02
N ILE A 374 40.65 18.77 34.96
CA ILE A 374 39.81 19.53 35.90
C ILE A 374 39.33 18.58 37.01
N LYS A 375 40.06 18.58 38.14
CA LYS A 375 39.95 17.52 39.14
C LYS A 375 38.81 17.70 40.14
N SER A 376 38.46 16.61 40.83
CA SER A 376 37.37 16.55 41.80
C SER A 376 37.44 17.68 42.83
N GLY A 377 36.36 18.45 42.98
CA GLY A 377 36.30 19.62 43.85
C GLY A 377 36.81 20.94 43.22
N ALA A 378 37.25 20.94 41.96
CA ALA A 378 37.46 22.17 41.20
C ALA A 378 36.11 22.77 40.75
N THR A 379 36.01 24.10 40.75
CA THR A 379 34.86 24.85 40.20
C THR A 379 35.40 25.94 39.28
N VAL A 380 35.08 25.82 37.99
CA VAL A 380 35.49 26.73 36.93
C VAL A 380 34.29 27.63 36.59
N THR A 381 34.42 28.95 36.79
CA THR A 381 33.30 29.89 36.63
C THR A 381 33.66 31.14 35.84
N ASN A 382 32.94 31.45 34.75
CA ASN A 382 33.25 32.59 33.89
C ASN A 382 34.73 32.58 33.47
N THR A 383 35.21 31.42 33.05
CA THR A 383 36.61 31.15 32.69
C THR A 383 36.61 30.42 31.36
N GLU A 384 37.58 30.75 30.52
CA GLU A 384 37.79 30.16 29.21
C GLU A 384 39.02 29.26 29.23
N ILE A 385 38.90 28.09 28.60
CA ILE A 385 39.96 27.11 28.36
C ILE A 385 40.02 26.91 26.84
N GLY A 386 41.19 27.14 26.25
CA GLY A 386 41.49 26.86 24.84
C GLY A 386 42.80 26.08 24.71
N VAL A 387 42.80 25.05 23.86
CA VAL A 387 43.98 24.20 23.58
C VAL A 387 44.41 24.28 22.09
N HIS A 388 43.49 24.70 21.23
CA HIS A 388 43.64 25.03 19.81
C HIS A 388 44.14 23.88 18.92
N GLY A 389 45.42 23.81 18.57
CA GLY A 389 45.85 22.93 17.46
C GLY A 389 46.69 21.77 17.94
N GLY A 390 46.11 20.57 18.00
CA GLY A 390 46.71 19.35 18.53
C GLY A 390 45.68 18.26 18.76
N LYS A 391 46.11 17.06 19.19
CA LYS A 391 45.19 16.01 19.65
C LYS A 391 44.97 16.13 21.14
N ASP A 392 43.93 16.83 21.54
CA ASP A 392 43.81 17.36 22.90
C ASP A 392 42.86 16.54 23.78
N PHE A 393 43.20 16.51 25.08
CA PHE A 393 42.56 15.65 26.07
C PHE A 393 42.10 16.46 27.29
N ILE A 394 40.83 16.88 27.29
CA ILE A 394 40.24 17.56 28.44
C ILE A 394 39.41 16.58 29.27
N THR A 395 39.66 16.53 30.58
CA THR A 395 38.93 15.65 31.51
C THR A 395 38.36 16.43 32.70
N LEU A 396 37.04 16.52 32.77
CA LEU A 396 36.28 16.97 33.94
C LEU A 396 36.00 15.78 34.87
N GLU A 397 36.71 15.68 35.99
CA GLU A 397 36.55 14.59 36.95
C GLU A 397 35.20 14.61 37.68
N LYS A 398 34.84 13.47 38.27
CA LYS A 398 33.64 13.33 39.09
C LYS A 398 33.68 14.27 40.30
N GLY A 399 32.71 15.17 40.38
CA GLY A 399 32.63 16.18 41.44
C GLY A 399 33.39 17.48 41.14
N ALA A 400 33.95 17.64 39.94
CA ALA A 400 34.31 18.94 39.40
C ALA A 400 33.08 19.64 38.77
N THR A 401 33.14 20.95 38.54
CA THR A 401 32.04 21.73 37.94
C THR A 401 32.55 22.78 36.95
N LEU A 402 31.97 22.81 35.75
CA LEU A 402 31.97 23.95 34.84
C LEU A 402 30.67 24.75 35.04
N ASP A 403 30.76 26.05 35.28
CA ASP A 403 29.62 26.93 35.59
C ASP A 403 29.76 28.27 34.84
N HIS A 404 28.98 28.50 33.79
CA HIS A 404 29.18 29.65 32.89
C HIS A 404 30.61 29.71 32.33
N ALA A 405 31.17 28.58 31.92
CA ALA A 405 32.53 28.50 31.34
C ALA A 405 32.50 28.49 29.80
N ARG A 406 33.67 28.66 29.17
CA ARG A 406 33.87 28.37 27.75
C ARG A 406 35.00 27.36 27.60
N VAL A 407 34.78 26.32 26.79
CA VAL A 407 35.81 25.36 26.37
C VAL A 407 35.84 25.38 24.85
N ILE A 408 37.05 25.42 24.31
CA ILE A 408 37.40 25.39 22.88
C ILE A 408 38.49 24.34 22.82
N MET A 409 38.29 23.25 22.08
CA MET A 409 39.36 22.28 21.82
C MET A 409 40.18 22.84 20.65
N GLY A 410 39.92 22.46 19.40
CA GLY A 410 40.28 23.27 18.23
C GLY A 410 40.43 22.49 16.92
N ASP A 411 41.63 22.43 16.34
CA ASP A 411 41.93 21.68 15.12
C ASP A 411 42.63 20.35 15.47
N ASP A 412 42.28 19.25 14.80
CA ASP A 412 42.74 17.84 14.94
C ASP A 412 41.83 16.94 15.83
N GLU A 413 42.26 15.72 16.21
CA GLU A 413 41.37 14.67 16.77
C GLU A 413 41.28 14.74 18.30
N ASP A 414 40.22 15.38 18.81
CA ASP A 414 40.08 15.75 20.21
C ASP A 414 39.27 14.76 21.07
N THR A 415 39.49 14.80 22.39
CA THR A 415 38.80 13.96 23.37
C THR A 415 38.41 14.73 24.63
N LEU A 416 37.09 14.90 24.82
CA LEU A 416 36.50 15.52 26.00
C LEU A 416 35.78 14.51 26.90
N ASN A 417 36.21 14.39 28.15
CA ASN A 417 35.65 13.47 29.16
C ASN A 417 34.90 14.22 30.28
N ILE A 418 33.57 14.17 30.28
CA ILE A 418 32.69 14.87 31.23
C ILE A 418 32.14 13.91 32.29
N ASN A 419 32.80 13.82 33.45
CA ASN A 419 32.33 13.03 34.61
C ASN A 419 31.70 13.89 35.72
N GLY A 420 31.76 15.21 35.59
CA GLY A 420 31.34 16.20 36.59
C GLY A 420 29.95 16.79 36.36
N THR A 421 29.82 18.09 36.64
CA THR A 421 28.62 18.89 36.33
C THR A 421 28.98 20.03 35.38
N VAL A 422 28.16 20.23 34.35
CA VAL A 422 28.25 21.36 33.41
C VAL A 422 26.96 22.18 33.53
N GLN A 423 27.08 23.47 33.78
CA GLN A 423 25.91 24.31 34.03
C GLN A 423 26.11 25.80 33.69
N GLY A 424 25.03 26.59 33.76
CA GLY A 424 25.12 28.05 33.93
C GLY A 424 25.30 28.87 32.64
N ASN A 425 24.88 28.34 31.50
CA ASN A 425 25.29 28.74 30.15
C ASN A 425 26.81 28.53 29.99
N THR A 426 27.27 27.30 30.25
CA THR A 426 28.58 26.85 29.76
C THR A 426 28.41 26.45 28.30
N HIS A 427 29.37 26.86 27.48
CA HIS A 427 29.45 26.52 26.06
C HIS A 427 30.75 25.75 25.82
N ILE A 428 30.64 24.62 25.13
CA ILE A 428 31.76 23.74 24.82
C ILE A 428 31.74 23.49 23.32
N ASN A 429 32.84 23.83 22.66
CA ASN A 429 33.11 23.49 21.27
C ASN A 429 34.31 22.56 21.21
N LEU A 430 34.27 21.53 20.36
CA LEU A 430 35.45 20.74 20.02
C LEU A 430 36.07 21.22 18.68
N ASP A 431 35.30 21.98 17.88
CA ASP A 431 35.73 22.76 16.70
C ASP A 431 35.95 21.97 15.38
N PHE A 432 37.13 21.43 15.06
CA PHE A 432 37.47 20.84 13.74
C PHE A 432 38.24 19.50 13.86
N GLY A 433 37.52 18.39 14.07
CA GLY A 433 38.14 17.07 14.26
C GLY A 433 37.23 15.86 14.01
N GLU A 434 37.77 14.64 14.12
CA GLU A 434 36.97 13.40 14.29
C GLU A 434 36.84 13.08 15.80
N ASP A 435 35.96 13.82 16.46
CA ASP A 435 36.06 14.11 17.89
C ASP A 435 35.32 13.15 18.82
N LYS A 436 35.73 13.13 20.08
CA LYS A 436 35.25 12.15 21.08
C LYS A 436 34.74 12.82 22.34
N LEU A 437 33.41 12.97 22.41
CA LEU A 437 32.71 13.40 23.62
C LEU A 437 32.28 12.19 24.47
N ASN A 438 32.93 11.96 25.61
CA ASN A 438 32.54 10.92 26.57
C ASN A 438 31.90 11.54 27.83
N ILE A 439 30.63 11.25 28.11
CA ILE A 439 29.91 11.74 29.29
C ILE A 439 29.71 10.60 30.29
N GLY A 440 30.31 10.70 31.48
CA GLY A 440 30.43 9.62 32.46
C GLY A 440 29.20 9.35 33.34
N GLU A 441 29.19 8.21 34.04
CA GLU A 441 28.01 7.73 34.78
C GLU A 441 27.55 8.71 35.88
N GLY A 442 26.33 9.23 35.72
CA GLY A 442 25.71 10.19 36.63
C GLY A 442 26.19 11.63 36.48
N ALA A 443 26.86 11.97 35.38
CA ALA A 443 27.12 13.36 35.01
C ALA A 443 25.81 14.15 34.77
N ARG A 444 25.88 15.47 34.94
CA ARG A 444 24.72 16.37 34.80
C ARG A 444 25.09 17.59 33.97
N ILE A 445 24.28 17.86 32.94
CA ILE A 445 24.41 19.02 32.04
C ILE A 445 23.12 19.83 32.17
N SER A 446 23.22 21.13 32.43
CA SER A 446 22.05 21.96 32.73
C SER A 446 22.16 23.41 32.26
N VAL A 447 21.30 23.86 31.34
CA VAL A 447 21.39 25.19 30.71
C VAL A 447 22.77 25.37 30.08
N SER A 448 23.17 24.50 29.14
CA SER A 448 24.54 24.47 28.57
C SER A 448 24.54 23.65 27.29
N ASP A 449 25.35 24.05 26.32
CA ASP A 449 25.45 23.40 25.02
C ASP A 449 26.86 22.82 24.78
N ILE A 450 26.88 21.68 24.10
CA ILE A 450 28.08 20.97 23.67
C ILE A 450 27.91 20.66 22.19
N GLN A 451 28.93 21.01 21.40
CA GLN A 451 28.97 20.89 19.94
C GLN A 451 30.31 20.23 19.60
N THR A 452 30.35 19.23 18.73
CA THR A 452 31.62 18.57 18.36
C THR A 452 32.26 19.18 17.10
N ASP A 453 31.52 19.62 16.08
CA ASP A 453 32.06 20.39 14.93
C ASP A 453 31.41 21.81 14.82
N ASP A 454 32.19 22.88 14.57
CA ASP A 454 31.70 24.27 14.35
C ASP A 454 31.28 24.55 12.89
N SER A 455 31.66 23.72 11.91
CA SER A 455 31.35 24.00 10.50
C SER A 455 31.38 22.79 9.59
N GLY A 456 30.43 22.73 8.64
CA GLY A 456 30.21 21.60 7.73
C GLY A 456 31.38 21.14 6.85
N ASN A 457 32.34 20.45 7.45
CA ASN A 457 33.47 19.81 6.77
C ASN A 457 33.25 18.29 6.63
N GLY A 458 32.21 17.73 7.25
CA GLY A 458 31.82 16.34 7.09
C GLY A 458 32.67 15.38 7.92
N TYR A 459 33.05 15.78 9.13
CA TYR A 459 33.80 14.93 10.06
C TYR A 459 32.91 13.83 10.66
N LYS A 460 33.44 13.04 11.60
CA LYS A 460 32.81 11.79 12.08
C LYS A 460 32.98 11.61 13.57
N ASP A 461 32.15 12.31 14.30
CA ASP A 461 32.24 12.44 15.73
C ASP A 461 31.60 11.26 16.46
N THR A 462 32.11 11.01 17.66
CA THR A 462 31.68 9.91 18.52
C THR A 462 31.27 10.44 19.88
N VAL A 463 29.96 10.57 20.09
CA VAL A 463 29.36 10.92 21.38
C VAL A 463 28.98 9.66 22.16
N LYS A 464 29.56 9.47 23.34
CA LYS A 464 29.28 8.35 24.25
C LYS A 464 28.72 8.85 25.58
N ILE A 465 27.42 8.70 25.77
CA ILE A 465 26.72 9.07 27.00
C ILE A 465 26.55 7.81 27.87
N ALA A 466 27.13 7.80 29.07
CA ALA A 466 27.04 6.66 29.97
C ALA A 466 25.65 6.55 30.64
N ASN A 467 25.48 5.48 31.43
CA ASN A 467 24.24 5.25 32.19
C ASN A 467 23.92 6.41 33.16
N LYS A 468 22.63 6.63 33.43
CA LYS A 468 22.09 7.58 34.43
C LYS A 468 22.51 9.04 34.25
N VAL A 469 22.94 9.44 33.05
CA VAL A 469 23.23 10.85 32.73
C VAL A 469 21.93 11.67 32.70
N THR A 470 22.01 12.94 33.08
CA THR A 470 20.88 13.89 33.03
C THR A 470 21.25 15.13 32.23
N LEU A 471 20.49 15.40 31.17
CA LEU A 471 20.43 16.68 30.48
C LEU A 471 19.11 17.35 30.90
N GLU A 472 19.19 18.60 31.37
CA GLU A 472 18.02 19.31 31.86
C GLU A 472 18.04 20.82 31.56
N ASN A 473 16.88 21.42 31.36
CA ASN A 473 16.71 22.88 31.25
C ASN A 473 17.53 23.49 30.09
N TRP A 474 17.20 23.20 28.83
CA TRP A 474 17.96 23.69 27.66
C TRP A 474 19.43 23.27 27.72
N ALA A 475 19.65 21.97 27.95
CA ALA A 475 20.95 21.33 27.85
C ALA A 475 20.99 20.51 26.56
N ASP A 476 21.86 20.88 25.63
CA ASP A 476 21.89 20.28 24.29
C ASP A 476 23.25 19.64 24.03
N ILE A 477 23.23 18.48 23.38
CA ILE A 477 24.40 17.91 22.72
C ILE A 477 24.07 17.88 21.22
N LYS A 478 25.01 18.37 20.42
CA LYS A 478 25.00 18.33 18.97
C LYS A 478 26.30 17.67 18.55
N ALA A 479 26.25 16.81 17.54
CA ALA A 479 27.48 16.27 16.99
C ALA A 479 28.06 17.34 16.05
N GLY A 480 27.77 17.30 14.75
CA GLY A 480 28.31 18.33 13.87
C GLY A 480 27.61 18.42 12.53
N GLY A 481 28.41 18.28 11.47
CA GLY A 481 27.95 17.92 10.14
C GLY A 481 28.89 16.84 9.61
N GLY A 482 28.32 15.76 9.09
CA GLY A 482 29.03 14.53 8.74
C GLY A 482 28.52 13.34 9.54
N ASN A 483 28.89 12.13 9.13
CA ASN A 483 28.24 10.90 9.63
C ASN A 483 28.65 10.54 11.07
N ASP A 484 27.88 11.01 12.04
CA ASP A 484 28.18 10.97 13.45
C ASP A 484 27.57 9.75 14.17
N THR A 485 28.11 9.41 15.34
CA THR A 485 27.61 8.30 16.16
C THR A 485 27.38 8.73 17.60
N ILE A 486 26.10 8.79 17.98
CA ILE A 486 25.65 9.16 19.32
C ILE A 486 25.08 7.92 20.03
N THR A 487 25.78 7.41 21.04
CA THR A 487 25.34 6.25 21.84
C THR A 487 25.11 6.64 23.30
N ALA A 488 23.88 6.51 23.78
CA ALA A 488 23.51 6.71 25.18
C ALA A 488 23.16 5.41 25.90
N GLY A 489 23.64 5.28 27.14
CA GLY A 489 23.37 4.16 28.04
C GLY A 489 21.99 4.21 28.71
N ASP A 490 21.77 3.26 29.61
CA ASP A 490 20.49 3.09 30.31
C ASP A 490 20.20 4.23 31.30
N ASN A 491 18.92 4.57 31.45
CA ASN A 491 18.39 5.58 32.38
C ASN A 491 18.81 7.03 32.04
N LEU A 492 19.04 7.34 30.76
CA LEU A 492 19.18 8.71 30.28
C LEU A 492 17.93 9.53 30.66
N THR A 493 18.13 10.73 31.22
CA THR A 493 17.04 11.70 31.45
C THR A 493 17.24 12.94 30.59
N LEU A 494 16.25 13.25 29.76
CA LEU A 494 16.07 14.52 29.05
C LEU A 494 14.87 15.25 29.68
N SER A 495 15.02 16.52 30.04
CA SER A 495 13.93 17.29 30.67
C SER A 495 14.00 18.79 30.43
N ASN A 496 12.83 19.44 30.34
CA ASN A 496 12.70 20.90 30.20
C ASN A 496 13.48 21.42 28.98
N SER A 497 13.08 20.99 27.78
CA SER A 497 13.66 21.43 26.51
C SER A 497 15.16 21.17 26.33
N SER A 498 15.68 20.05 26.83
CA SER A 498 17.01 19.55 26.49
C SER A 498 16.98 18.70 25.21
N GLY A 499 18.02 18.80 24.37
CA GLY A 499 18.15 18.08 23.12
C GLY A 499 19.33 17.10 23.04
N ILE A 500 19.16 16.09 22.18
CA ILE A 500 20.27 15.39 21.50
C ILE A 500 20.01 15.56 20.00
N HIS A 501 21.04 15.98 19.28
CA HIS A 501 21.00 16.23 17.85
C HIS A 501 22.19 15.53 17.20
N GLY A 502 21.97 14.94 16.04
CA GLY A 502 23.02 14.70 15.06
C GLY A 502 23.55 16.04 14.56
N ASP A 503 22.91 16.57 13.51
CA ASP A 503 23.31 17.81 12.85
C ASP A 503 23.03 19.13 13.61
N TRP A 504 23.65 20.19 13.06
CA TRP A 504 23.37 21.61 13.30
C TRP A 504 21.89 22.02 13.18
N GLY A 505 21.22 22.18 14.33
CA GLY A 505 19.87 22.75 14.39
C GLY A 505 19.54 23.55 15.65
N ASN A 506 18.56 24.44 15.55
CA ASN A 506 17.79 24.95 16.70
C ASN A 506 16.40 24.29 16.66
N ASN A 507 16.08 23.41 17.61
CA ASN A 507 14.81 22.66 17.66
C ASN A 507 14.45 21.93 16.35
N GLY A 508 15.38 21.16 15.76
CA GLY A 508 15.06 20.25 14.64
C GLY A 508 14.73 20.92 13.29
N SER A 509 15.04 22.21 13.12
CA SER A 509 14.98 22.84 11.79
C SER A 509 16.35 22.74 11.12
N ALA A 510 16.65 21.58 10.53
CA ALA A 510 17.78 21.45 9.61
C ALA A 510 17.64 22.45 8.46
N GLY A 511 18.75 23.03 8.04
CA GLY A 511 18.86 23.64 6.71
C GLY A 511 19.60 22.64 5.84
N THR A 512 19.10 22.37 4.63
CA THR A 512 19.71 21.37 3.75
C THR A 512 21.07 21.82 3.23
N GLY A 513 22.11 21.48 3.98
CA GLY A 513 23.50 21.76 3.68
C GLY A 513 24.03 20.87 2.57
N SER A 514 25.32 21.04 2.29
CA SER A 514 26.13 20.08 1.54
C SER A 514 26.92 19.13 2.46
N ASP A 515 26.63 19.24 3.75
CA ASP A 515 27.45 18.88 4.89
C ASP A 515 26.67 18.06 5.95
N ASP A 516 25.34 18.01 5.83
CA ASP A 516 24.42 17.16 6.61
C ASP A 516 24.84 15.67 6.55
N GLY A 517 24.91 15.00 7.71
CA GLY A 517 25.45 13.65 7.88
C GLY A 517 24.40 12.53 7.87
N ASP A 518 24.75 11.29 7.50
CA ASP A 518 23.89 10.13 7.84
C ASP A 518 24.24 9.65 9.26
N ASP A 519 23.43 10.02 10.26
CA ASP A 519 23.77 9.85 11.67
C ASP A 519 23.17 8.61 12.34
N ILE A 520 23.85 8.11 13.37
CA ILE A 520 23.41 6.96 14.16
C ILE A 520 23.21 7.35 15.63
N ILE A 521 21.95 7.46 16.05
CA ILE A 521 21.54 7.82 17.40
C ILE A 521 20.91 6.62 18.10
N THR A 522 21.64 6.02 19.06
CA THR A 522 21.18 4.86 19.82
C THR A 522 21.01 5.19 21.30
N ILE A 523 19.79 5.04 21.83
CA ILE A 523 19.46 5.28 23.24
C ILE A 523 19.15 3.95 23.95
N GLY A 524 19.80 3.73 25.11
CA GLY A 524 19.62 2.57 25.97
C GLY A 524 18.25 2.48 26.68
N LYS A 525 18.12 1.53 27.59
CA LYS A 525 16.84 1.22 28.26
C LYS A 525 16.43 2.32 29.24
N ASN A 526 15.13 2.45 29.47
CA ASN A 526 14.54 3.36 30.47
C ASN A 526 14.82 4.85 30.21
N LEU A 527 14.86 5.28 28.94
CA LEU A 527 14.85 6.70 28.58
C LEU A 527 13.70 7.43 29.29
N LYS A 528 13.99 8.56 29.92
CA LYS A 528 12.98 9.46 30.48
C LYS A 528 13.07 10.82 29.82
N MET A 529 12.10 11.15 28.97
CA MET A 529 12.08 12.35 28.15
C MET A 529 10.82 13.18 28.43
N ASN A 530 10.97 14.45 28.79
CA ASN A 530 9.81 15.27 29.16
C ASN A 530 9.97 16.78 28.96
N GLY A 531 8.83 17.48 28.86
CA GLY A 531 8.79 18.94 28.92
C GLY A 531 9.37 19.61 27.68
N GLY A 532 8.98 19.16 26.49
CA GLY A 532 9.45 19.71 25.21
C GLY A 532 10.90 19.39 24.89
N SER A 533 11.44 18.28 25.40
CA SER A 533 12.77 17.77 25.02
C SER A 533 12.74 17.16 23.61
N ILE A 534 13.90 17.06 22.96
CA ILE A 534 14.03 16.56 21.58
C ILE A 534 15.14 15.51 21.46
N ILE A 535 14.94 14.55 20.55
CA ILE A 535 15.98 13.73 19.94
C ILE A 535 15.77 13.91 18.44
N SER A 536 16.78 14.42 17.75
CA SER A 536 16.74 14.76 16.32
C SER A 536 17.88 14.04 15.62
N GLY A 537 17.66 13.53 14.42
CA GLY A 537 18.72 13.26 13.46
C GLY A 537 19.31 14.58 12.97
N GLY A 538 18.99 14.97 11.74
CA GLY A 538 19.56 16.16 11.12
C GLY A 538 18.94 16.54 9.78
N GLY A 539 19.78 16.87 8.82
CA GLY A 539 19.58 16.39 7.46
C GLY A 539 20.29 15.04 7.31
N GLY A 540 20.40 14.54 6.07
CA GLY A 540 20.99 13.23 5.80
C GLY A 540 20.06 12.07 6.13
N ASN A 541 20.54 10.82 6.05
CA ASN A 541 19.68 9.62 6.17
C ASN A 541 19.87 8.94 7.53
N ASP A 542 19.09 9.36 8.53
CA ASP A 542 19.39 9.08 9.93
C ASP A 542 18.85 7.75 10.45
N THR A 543 19.46 7.24 11.51
CA THR A 543 18.99 6.06 12.23
C THR A 543 18.84 6.36 13.72
N ILE A 544 17.59 6.46 14.20
CA ILE A 544 17.26 6.75 15.60
C ILE A 544 16.64 5.52 16.27
N THR A 545 17.36 4.93 17.22
CA THR A 545 16.94 3.72 17.95
C THR A 545 16.67 4.02 19.41
N ILE A 546 15.42 3.82 19.84
CA ILE A 546 14.98 3.99 21.24
C ILE A 546 14.80 2.63 21.92
N GLY A 547 15.61 2.37 22.94
CA GLY A 547 15.61 1.14 23.73
C GLY A 547 14.35 0.91 24.59
N GLU A 548 14.31 -0.27 25.22
CA GLU A 548 13.15 -0.75 25.97
C GLU A 548 12.76 0.16 27.15
N ASN A 549 11.47 0.13 27.52
CA ASN A 549 10.89 0.84 28.68
C ASN A 549 11.03 2.37 28.64
N ALA A 550 11.16 2.98 27.46
CA ALA A 550 11.18 4.43 27.29
C ALA A 550 9.89 5.11 27.76
N ASN A 551 10.00 6.29 28.37
CA ASN A 551 8.89 7.10 28.84
C ASN A 551 9.05 8.55 28.34
N ILE A 552 8.28 8.89 27.31
CA ILE A 552 8.35 10.14 26.55
C ILE A 552 7.04 10.91 26.77
N SER A 553 7.11 12.16 27.22
CA SER A 553 5.91 12.90 27.62
C SER A 553 6.00 14.42 27.47
N GLY A 554 4.87 15.11 27.59
CA GLY A 554 4.84 16.56 27.83
C GLY A 554 5.36 17.38 26.65
N ASN A 555 4.83 17.13 25.46
CA ASN A 555 5.16 17.75 24.17
C ASN A 555 6.60 17.53 23.71
N SER A 556 7.23 16.40 24.09
CA SER A 556 8.56 16.04 23.57
C SER A 556 8.46 15.53 22.13
N THR A 557 9.57 15.59 21.38
CA THR A 557 9.65 15.19 19.96
C THR A 557 10.76 14.18 19.75
N ILE A 558 10.48 13.13 18.98
CA ILE A 558 11.51 12.44 18.18
C ILE A 558 11.35 12.95 16.75
N ASP A 559 12.44 13.42 16.15
CA ASP A 559 12.54 13.97 14.80
C ASP A 559 13.55 13.11 14.03
N GLY A 560 13.21 12.64 12.83
CA GLY A 560 14.23 12.25 11.84
C GLY A 560 14.91 13.54 11.38
N GLY A 561 14.43 14.07 10.26
CA GLY A 561 14.66 15.45 9.86
C GLY A 561 14.46 15.66 8.36
N ALA A 562 15.56 15.61 7.60
CA ALA A 562 15.53 15.80 6.15
C ALA A 562 16.42 14.78 5.41
N GLY A 563 15.82 13.64 5.05
CA GLY A 563 16.41 12.57 4.25
C GLY A 563 15.58 11.30 4.34
N ASN A 564 16.19 10.12 4.25
CA ASN A 564 15.45 8.85 4.31
C ASN A 564 15.67 8.18 5.68
N ASP A 565 14.92 8.63 6.69
CA ASP A 565 15.21 8.34 8.10
C ASP A 565 14.57 7.04 8.60
N GLU A 566 15.26 6.29 9.47
CA GLU A 566 14.71 5.16 10.21
C GLU A 566 14.60 5.46 11.71
N ILE A 567 13.35 5.52 12.21
CA ILE A 567 13.04 5.67 13.65
C ILE A 567 12.54 4.32 14.17
N SER A 568 13.18 3.75 15.21
CA SER A 568 12.80 2.46 15.79
C SER A 568 12.54 2.50 17.30
N MET A 569 11.51 1.79 17.75
CA MET A 569 11.07 1.71 19.15
C MET A 569 10.57 0.31 19.52
N THR A 570 10.81 -0.11 20.77
CA THR A 570 10.59 -1.50 21.20
C THR A 570 9.82 -1.63 22.54
N ASN A 571 9.78 -2.84 23.11
CA ASN A 571 9.05 -3.26 24.31
C ASN A 571 8.98 -2.21 25.43
N GLY A 572 7.80 -2.05 26.03
CA GLY A 572 7.60 -1.20 27.22
C GLY A 572 7.53 0.32 26.93
N THR A 573 7.71 0.74 25.68
CA THR A 573 7.71 2.16 25.27
C THR A 573 6.36 2.83 25.52
N LYS A 574 6.38 3.95 26.24
CA LYS A 574 5.20 4.74 26.60
C LYS A 574 5.40 6.19 26.18
N ILE A 575 4.53 6.65 25.29
CA ILE A 575 4.56 8.00 24.73
C ILE A 575 3.21 8.67 25.02
N THR A 576 3.22 9.89 25.55
CA THR A 576 1.99 10.63 25.89
C THR A 576 2.09 12.11 25.57
N ASP A 577 1.07 12.66 24.91
CA ASP A 577 0.98 14.09 24.54
C ASP A 577 2.28 14.59 23.88
N SER A 578 2.78 13.88 22.86
CA SER A 578 4.12 14.06 22.26
C SER A 578 4.11 13.78 20.76
N LYS A 579 5.24 14.00 20.07
CA LYS A 579 5.36 13.82 18.62
C LYS A 579 6.43 12.81 18.23
N ILE A 580 6.19 12.16 17.10
CA ILE A 580 7.18 11.50 16.25
C ILE A 580 7.04 12.18 14.89
N LEU A 581 8.08 12.86 14.45
CA LEU A 581 8.18 13.51 13.14
C LEU A 581 9.15 12.66 12.33
N MET A 582 8.71 12.20 11.16
CA MET A 582 9.50 11.32 10.31
C MET A 582 10.45 12.13 9.43
N GLY A 583 9.99 13.23 8.82
CA GLY A 583 10.83 14.18 8.10
C GLY A 583 10.31 14.54 6.71
N ASP A 584 11.13 15.26 5.94
CA ASP A 584 11.04 15.30 4.47
C ASP A 584 11.89 14.14 3.90
N GLY A 585 11.45 13.45 2.84
CA GLY A 585 12.13 12.27 2.25
C GLY A 585 11.45 10.91 2.53
N GLU A 586 12.04 9.79 2.09
CA GLU A 586 11.40 8.45 2.17
C GLU A 586 11.67 7.74 3.52
N ASN A 587 10.88 8.05 4.54
CA ASN A 587 11.17 7.63 5.93
C ASN A 587 10.47 6.32 6.35
N THR A 588 11.00 5.70 7.41
CA THR A 588 10.44 4.50 8.05
C THR A 588 10.34 4.61 9.57
N LEU A 589 9.14 4.38 10.12
CA LEU A 589 8.89 4.25 11.56
C LEU A 589 8.57 2.79 11.93
N ASN A 590 9.40 2.20 12.79
CA ASN A 590 9.33 0.81 13.24
C ASN A 590 8.97 0.71 14.74
N ILE A 591 7.71 0.37 15.07
CA ILE A 591 7.25 0.16 16.45
C ILE A 591 6.94 -1.33 16.66
N THR A 592 7.85 -2.05 17.32
CA THR A 592 7.76 -3.51 17.45
C THR A 592 7.71 -3.97 18.90
N ARG A 593 6.64 -4.67 19.28
CA ARG A 593 6.57 -5.44 20.53
C ARG A 593 6.86 -6.91 20.27
N LYS A 594 7.98 -7.39 20.81
CA LYS A 594 8.46 -8.77 20.63
C LYS A 594 9.01 -9.30 21.95
N ILE A 595 8.37 -10.34 22.47
CA ILE A 595 8.83 -11.08 23.65
C ILE A 595 9.67 -12.27 23.19
N ASP A 596 10.90 -12.38 23.70
CA ASP A 596 11.58 -13.67 23.79
C ASP A 596 11.01 -14.44 24.99
N TYR A 597 10.31 -15.55 24.73
CA TYR A 597 9.68 -16.34 25.79
C TYR A 597 10.68 -17.12 26.64
N ASP A 598 11.94 -17.27 26.20
CA ASP A 598 12.99 -17.91 27.00
C ASP A 598 13.57 -16.98 28.09
N ASP A 599 13.40 -15.65 27.96
CA ASP A 599 13.83 -14.61 28.91
C ASP A 599 12.68 -13.69 29.38
N TYR A 600 11.42 -14.13 29.23
CA TYR A 600 10.24 -13.33 29.57
C TYR A 600 9.96 -13.29 31.08
N ASP A 601 10.18 -12.13 31.72
CA ASP A 601 9.62 -11.84 33.04
C ASP A 601 8.18 -11.27 32.91
N PRO A 602 7.13 -12.00 33.31
CA PRO A 602 5.75 -11.52 33.24
C PRO A 602 5.41 -10.41 34.25
N SER A 603 6.35 -10.03 35.13
CA SER A 603 6.22 -8.88 36.02
C SER A 603 6.68 -7.56 35.40
N GLU A 604 7.43 -7.59 34.30
CA GLU A 604 7.80 -6.40 33.53
C GLU A 604 6.72 -6.03 32.50
N ASP A 605 6.34 -4.75 32.47
CA ASP A 605 5.28 -4.25 31.61
C ASP A 605 5.80 -3.92 30.20
N SER A 606 5.96 -4.98 29.39
CA SER A 606 6.34 -4.90 27.97
C SER A 606 5.31 -4.23 27.05
N SER A 607 4.23 -3.63 27.55
CA SER A 607 3.23 -2.95 26.72
C SER A 607 3.79 -1.72 26.02
N ILE A 608 3.39 -1.49 24.78
CA ILE A 608 3.67 -0.25 24.05
C ILE A 608 2.38 0.57 24.03
N THR A 609 2.42 1.82 24.48
CA THR A 609 1.24 2.69 24.55
C THR A 609 1.56 4.07 24.01
N LEU A 610 0.89 4.44 22.93
CA LEU A 610 0.93 5.77 22.33
C LEU A 610 -0.41 6.45 22.62
N ASN A 611 -0.43 7.41 23.55
CA ASN A 611 -1.65 8.12 23.97
C ASN A 611 -1.59 9.61 23.61
N SER A 612 -2.46 10.08 22.72
CA SER A 612 -2.40 11.46 22.17
C SER A 612 -1.05 11.79 21.51
N VAL A 613 -0.52 10.85 20.72
CA VAL A 613 0.75 10.99 19.98
C VAL A 613 0.48 11.35 18.53
N LYS A 614 1.17 12.35 18.00
CA LYS A 614 1.17 12.64 16.57
C LYS A 614 2.38 11.98 15.92
N ILE A 615 2.14 11.02 15.04
CA ILE A 615 3.11 10.50 14.08
C ILE A 615 2.87 11.28 12.79
N GLN A 616 3.86 12.03 12.30
CA GLN A 616 3.70 12.92 11.14
C GLN A 616 4.79 12.65 10.10
N GLY A 617 4.37 12.52 8.84
CA GLY A 617 5.22 12.34 7.66
C GLY A 617 5.36 13.60 6.81
N GLY A 618 6.09 13.46 5.70
CA GLY A 618 6.50 14.52 4.78
C GLY A 618 5.58 14.68 3.57
N ALA A 619 6.17 14.88 2.38
CA ALA A 619 5.45 14.90 1.10
C ALA A 619 5.88 13.78 0.13
N ASP A 620 6.81 12.93 0.60
CA ASP A 620 7.42 11.81 -0.10
C ASP A 620 6.87 10.48 0.49
N LYS A 621 7.41 9.32 0.09
CA LYS A 621 6.88 8.04 0.60
C LYS A 621 7.31 7.77 2.04
N ASP A 622 6.37 7.79 2.98
CA ASP A 622 6.57 7.34 4.36
C ASP A 622 6.02 5.93 4.62
N VAL A 623 6.72 5.17 5.48
CA VAL A 623 6.36 3.81 5.90
C VAL A 623 6.21 3.71 7.42
N VAL A 624 5.04 3.29 7.91
CA VAL A 624 4.79 3.05 9.34
C VAL A 624 4.48 1.58 9.61
N ASN A 625 5.39 0.90 10.30
CA ASN A 625 5.24 -0.51 10.70
C ASN A 625 4.98 -0.61 12.21
N ILE A 626 3.85 -1.20 12.61
CA ILE A 626 3.49 -1.41 14.01
C ILE A 626 3.14 -2.89 14.23
N SER A 627 3.84 -3.58 15.13
CA SER A 627 3.61 -5.02 15.37
C SER A 627 3.49 -5.44 16.84
N ASP A 628 2.57 -6.37 17.12
CA ASP A 628 2.45 -7.13 18.39
C ASP A 628 2.38 -8.63 18.10
N ASN A 629 3.56 -9.23 17.92
CA ASN A 629 3.73 -10.65 17.60
C ASN A 629 3.56 -11.59 18.82
N THR A 630 2.78 -11.16 19.82
CA THR A 630 2.54 -11.89 21.07
C THR A 630 1.09 -12.34 21.19
N ARG A 631 0.79 -13.16 22.21
CA ARG A 631 -0.55 -13.76 22.41
C ARG A 631 -1.56 -12.86 23.13
N GLU A 632 -1.18 -11.64 23.51
CA GLU A 632 -1.99 -10.71 24.29
C GLU A 632 -1.85 -9.30 23.70
N SER A 633 -2.97 -8.63 23.40
CA SER A 633 -2.98 -7.27 22.82
C SER A 633 -2.45 -6.21 23.79
N LYS A 634 -1.20 -5.78 23.62
CA LYS A 634 -0.58 -4.73 24.45
C LYS A 634 0.20 -3.67 23.66
N VAL A 635 0.09 -3.61 22.34
CA VAL A 635 0.38 -2.38 21.57
C VAL A 635 -0.92 -1.62 21.35
N LYS A 636 -0.98 -0.37 21.82
CA LYS A 636 -2.19 0.45 21.77
C LYS A 636 -1.93 1.90 21.33
N LEU A 637 -2.77 2.37 20.41
CA LEU A 637 -2.81 3.76 19.96
C LEU A 637 -4.12 4.40 20.46
N ASP A 638 -4.02 5.11 21.60
CA ASP A 638 -5.13 5.61 22.41
C ASP A 638 -5.26 7.15 22.38
N GLY A 639 -6.30 7.71 23.02
CA GLY A 639 -6.48 9.15 23.15
C GLY A 639 -6.71 9.85 21.80
N ASP A 640 -5.96 10.91 21.54
CA ASP A 640 -5.93 11.64 20.26
C ASP A 640 -4.79 11.18 19.33
N THR A 641 -4.22 9.98 19.55
CA THR A 641 -3.11 9.45 18.72
C THR A 641 -3.51 9.35 17.26
N SER A 642 -2.65 9.78 16.35
CA SER A 642 -2.89 9.84 14.90
C SER A 642 -1.59 9.62 14.11
N ILE A 643 -1.72 8.97 12.97
CA ILE A 643 -0.71 8.81 11.91
C ILE A 643 -1.14 9.73 10.76
N GLU A 644 -0.32 10.73 10.44
CA GLU A 644 -0.60 11.82 9.49
C GLU A 644 0.57 11.92 8.48
N LEU A 645 0.58 11.10 7.42
CA LEU A 645 1.72 10.94 6.49
C LEU A 645 1.76 11.93 5.30
N GLY A 646 1.06 13.05 5.40
CA GLY A 646 1.17 14.15 4.44
C GLY A 646 0.69 13.82 3.02
N ASN A 647 1.61 13.71 2.05
CA ASN A 647 1.36 13.23 0.68
C ASN A 647 2.43 12.17 0.34
N GLY A 648 2.32 11.48 -0.79
CA GLY A 648 3.28 10.46 -1.23
C GLY A 648 2.64 9.07 -1.32
N ASP A 649 3.34 8.09 -1.88
CA ASP A 649 2.84 6.71 -2.04
C ASP A 649 2.96 5.92 -0.72
N ASN A 650 2.21 6.36 0.31
CA ASN A 650 2.44 6.00 1.70
C ASN A 650 2.05 4.56 2.07
N GLU A 651 2.67 4.03 3.12
CA GLU A 651 2.46 2.64 3.56
C GLU A 651 2.27 2.51 5.08
N VAL A 652 1.18 1.89 5.52
CA VAL A 652 0.90 1.65 6.95
C VAL A 652 0.60 0.18 7.20
N ASN A 653 1.54 -0.51 7.84
CA ASN A 653 1.49 -1.95 8.11
C ASN A 653 1.26 -2.21 9.61
N ILE A 654 0.11 -2.79 9.95
CA ILE A 654 -0.27 -3.13 11.32
C ILE A 654 -0.42 -4.66 11.46
N ASP A 655 0.45 -5.29 12.24
CA ASP A 655 0.58 -6.76 12.33
C ASP A 655 0.40 -7.30 13.76
N GLY A 656 -0.41 -8.34 13.90
CA GLY A 656 -0.64 -9.02 15.17
C GLY A 656 -1.63 -8.28 16.07
N ASN A 657 -1.50 -8.46 17.39
CA ASN A 657 -2.50 -8.03 18.37
C ASN A 657 -2.48 -6.51 18.70
N VAL A 658 -2.40 -5.65 17.68
CA VAL A 658 -2.35 -4.19 17.81
C VAL A 658 -3.77 -3.59 17.84
N GLY A 659 -4.02 -2.67 18.78
CA GLY A 659 -5.30 -1.96 18.92
C GLY A 659 -5.21 -0.47 18.58
N LEU A 660 -5.93 -0.05 17.54
CA LEU A 660 -6.04 1.33 17.09
C LEU A 660 -7.36 1.95 17.57
N GLY A 661 -7.31 2.71 18.66
CA GLY A 661 -8.46 3.37 19.28
C GLY A 661 -9.24 2.53 20.30
N ASN A 662 -10.40 3.06 20.70
CA ASN A 662 -11.29 2.49 21.71
C ASN A 662 -12.71 2.37 21.15
N ILE A 663 -13.51 1.48 21.74
CA ILE A 663 -14.91 1.29 21.36
C ILE A 663 -15.70 2.60 21.56
N VAL A 664 -15.97 3.29 20.45
CA VAL A 664 -16.77 4.51 20.37
C VAL A 664 -17.76 4.34 19.22
N VAL A 665 -19.06 4.46 19.52
CA VAL A 665 -20.11 4.42 18.50
C VAL A 665 -20.19 5.77 17.81
N ASN A 666 -20.12 5.78 16.47
CA ASN A 666 -19.94 6.95 15.59
C ASN A 666 -18.51 7.54 15.65
N PRO A 667 -17.58 7.06 14.81
CA PRO A 667 -16.20 7.54 14.77
C PRO A 667 -16.13 8.99 14.26
N THR A 668 -15.36 9.82 14.96
CA THR A 668 -15.13 11.24 14.59
C THR A 668 -13.67 11.64 14.64
N LYS A 669 -12.79 10.79 15.22
CA LYS A 669 -11.35 11.03 15.32
C LYS A 669 -10.61 10.18 14.30
N LYS A 670 -9.83 10.82 13.45
CA LYS A 670 -8.89 10.13 12.54
C LYS A 670 -7.88 9.29 13.34
N ILE A 671 -7.38 8.20 12.78
CA ILE A 671 -6.25 7.43 13.30
C ILE A 671 -5.14 7.26 12.27
N ILE A 672 -5.50 7.16 10.99
CA ILE A 672 -4.58 7.12 9.85
C ILE A 672 -5.08 8.15 8.82
N THR A 673 -4.16 8.93 8.27
CA THR A 673 -4.37 9.88 7.17
C THR A 673 -3.11 9.93 6.32
N THR A 674 -3.22 9.66 5.02
CA THR A 674 -2.06 9.47 4.12
C THR A 674 -2.02 10.42 2.91
N GLY A 675 -3.15 11.04 2.57
CA GLY A 675 -3.24 12.23 1.71
C GLY A 675 -3.26 11.96 0.21
N ASN A 676 -2.46 12.69 -0.56
CA ASN A 676 -2.42 12.54 -2.02
C ASN A 676 -1.25 11.64 -2.44
N GLY A 677 -1.54 10.52 -3.08
CA GLY A 677 -0.55 9.54 -3.54
C GLY A 677 -1.18 8.16 -3.70
N LYS A 678 -0.40 7.11 -3.94
CA LYS A 678 -0.93 5.74 -4.10
C LYS A 678 -0.78 4.93 -2.82
N ASP A 679 -1.67 5.15 -1.87
CA ASP A 679 -1.53 4.70 -0.49
C ASP A 679 -1.86 3.21 -0.28
N ASN A 680 -1.19 2.56 0.68
CA ASN A 680 -1.42 1.15 1.00
C ASN A 680 -1.46 0.95 2.53
N ILE A 681 -2.64 0.64 3.06
CA ILE A 681 -2.88 0.36 4.48
C ILE A 681 -3.19 -1.13 4.64
N THR A 682 -2.41 -1.84 5.46
CA THR A 682 -2.53 -3.29 5.65
C THR A 682 -2.68 -3.64 7.12
N LEU A 683 -3.75 -4.38 7.46
CA LEU A 683 -3.97 -4.96 8.78
C LEU A 683 -3.92 -6.49 8.69
N THR A 684 -3.15 -7.14 9.57
CA THR A 684 -2.90 -8.59 9.55
C THR A 684 -2.96 -9.21 10.97
N ASN A 685 -3.13 -10.53 11.05
CA ASN A 685 -2.93 -11.36 12.26
C ASN A 685 -3.66 -10.91 13.53
N GLY A 686 -4.85 -10.30 13.41
CA GLY A 686 -5.64 -9.83 14.55
C GLY A 686 -5.52 -8.32 14.85
N ALA A 687 -4.93 -7.53 13.95
CA ALA A 687 -4.90 -6.07 14.05
C ALA A 687 -6.31 -5.47 14.01
N THR A 688 -6.59 -4.47 14.84
CA THR A 688 -7.96 -3.96 15.02
C THR A 688 -8.05 -2.44 15.06
N ILE A 689 -9.07 -1.88 14.37
CA ILE A 689 -9.46 -0.48 14.48
C ILE A 689 -10.82 -0.37 15.16
N TYR A 690 -10.89 0.40 16.25
CA TYR A 690 -12.10 0.62 17.05
C TYR A 690 -12.48 2.10 17.11
N GLY A 691 -13.65 2.46 16.57
CA GLY A 691 -14.22 3.79 16.77
C GLY A 691 -13.42 4.96 16.17
N ARG A 692 -12.61 4.71 15.12
CA ARG A 692 -11.77 5.71 14.43
C ARG A 692 -12.09 5.85 12.95
N VAL A 693 -11.58 6.92 12.34
CA VAL A 693 -11.62 7.18 10.89
C VAL A 693 -10.26 6.88 10.26
N VAL A 694 -10.25 6.17 9.13
CA VAL A 694 -9.12 6.05 8.20
C VAL A 694 -9.50 6.85 6.95
N GLU A 695 -8.56 7.67 6.46
CA GLU A 695 -8.73 8.52 5.30
C GLU A 695 -7.47 8.38 4.44
N THR A 696 -7.57 8.00 3.16
CA THR A 696 -6.40 8.03 2.25
C THR A 696 -6.33 9.39 1.57
N GLY A 697 -6.96 9.61 0.41
CA GLY A 697 -7.24 10.97 -0.07
C GLY A 697 -7.52 11.11 -1.57
N GLU A 698 -6.50 11.44 -2.36
CA GLU A 698 -6.58 11.42 -3.83
C GLU A 698 -5.47 10.51 -4.37
N GLY A 699 -5.85 9.38 -4.96
CA GLY A 699 -4.94 8.24 -5.12
C GLY A 699 -5.55 7.05 -5.85
N ASN A 700 -4.81 5.94 -5.92
CA ASN A 700 -5.38 4.64 -6.31
C ASN A 700 -5.14 3.70 -5.12
N ASP A 701 -5.91 3.92 -4.06
CA ASP A 701 -5.53 3.53 -2.71
C ASP A 701 -5.95 2.10 -2.38
N GLN A 702 -5.24 1.49 -1.43
CA GLN A 702 -5.50 0.10 -1.05
C GLN A 702 -5.63 -0.02 0.47
N ILE A 703 -6.76 -0.57 0.92
CA ILE A 703 -7.00 -0.90 2.32
C ILE A 703 -7.28 -2.40 2.41
N ASN A 704 -6.33 -3.13 3.00
CA ASN A 704 -6.31 -4.58 3.02
C ASN A 704 -6.41 -5.12 4.45
N LEU A 705 -7.30 -6.09 4.67
CA LEU A 705 -7.50 -6.77 5.95
C LEU A 705 -7.38 -8.29 5.77
N TYR A 706 -6.39 -8.89 6.42
CA TYR A 706 -6.06 -10.31 6.32
C TYR A 706 -6.05 -11.00 7.70
N ASP A 707 -6.13 -12.33 7.71
CA ASP A 707 -5.75 -13.19 8.84
C ASP A 707 -6.36 -12.83 10.21
N GLY A 708 -7.63 -12.42 10.22
CA GLY A 708 -8.37 -12.06 11.43
C GLY A 708 -8.27 -10.60 11.86
N ALA A 709 -7.70 -9.72 11.02
CA ALA A 709 -7.86 -8.28 11.20
C ALA A 709 -9.34 -7.86 11.17
N ALA A 710 -9.70 -6.81 11.93
CA ALA A 710 -11.11 -6.36 12.01
C ALA A 710 -11.32 -4.85 12.19
N LEU A 711 -12.36 -4.34 11.54
CA LEU A 711 -12.92 -2.99 11.70
C LEU A 711 -14.18 -3.04 12.57
N ASN A 712 -14.23 -2.23 13.63
CA ASN A 712 -15.36 -2.23 14.56
C ASN A 712 -15.78 -0.80 14.90
N PHE A 713 -17.00 -0.42 14.51
CA PHE A 713 -17.49 0.95 14.57
C PHE A 713 -16.56 1.95 13.85
N ALA A 714 -15.87 1.50 12.81
CA ALA A 714 -14.88 2.29 12.08
C ALA A 714 -15.53 3.05 10.91
N LYS A 715 -14.80 4.03 10.38
CA LYS A 715 -15.15 4.71 9.13
C LYS A 715 -13.92 4.71 8.22
N ILE A 716 -14.12 4.28 6.98
CA ILE A 716 -13.12 4.31 5.91
C ILE A 716 -13.59 5.33 4.87
N GLU A 717 -12.68 6.18 4.40
CA GLU A 717 -12.88 7.13 3.31
C GLU A 717 -11.65 7.09 2.40
N THR A 718 -11.76 6.54 1.19
CA THR A 718 -10.59 6.45 0.29
C THR A 718 -10.44 7.73 -0.55
N GLY A 719 -11.50 8.18 -1.21
CA GLY A 719 -11.68 9.59 -1.62
C GLY A 719 -11.89 9.78 -3.12
N LYS A 720 -10.79 9.86 -3.89
CA LYS A 720 -10.86 9.88 -5.36
C LYS A 720 -9.76 9.06 -6.00
N GLY A 721 -10.15 8.37 -7.07
CA GLY A 721 -9.34 7.56 -7.94
C GLY A 721 -9.74 6.09 -7.81
N ASN A 722 -8.93 5.15 -8.27
CA ASN A 722 -9.37 3.78 -8.45
C ASN A 722 -9.01 2.94 -7.23
N ASP A 723 -9.87 2.99 -6.21
CA ASP A 723 -9.56 2.48 -4.87
C ASP A 723 -9.96 1.01 -4.68
N VAL A 724 -9.25 0.33 -3.78
CA VAL A 724 -9.48 -1.09 -3.46
C VAL A 724 -9.61 -1.29 -1.96
N VAL A 725 -10.78 -1.74 -1.51
CA VAL A 725 -10.98 -2.20 -0.13
C VAL A 725 -11.15 -3.72 -0.13
N ARG A 726 -10.24 -4.43 0.55
CA ARG A 726 -10.11 -5.89 0.53
C ARG A 726 -10.22 -6.47 1.94
N PHE A 727 -11.08 -7.48 2.08
CA PHE A 727 -11.20 -8.32 3.26
C PHE A 727 -10.95 -9.78 2.87
N GLU A 728 -9.92 -10.40 3.43
CA GLU A 728 -9.63 -11.83 3.31
C GLU A 728 -9.70 -12.46 4.72
N HIS A 729 -10.93 -12.76 5.15
CA HIS A 729 -11.23 -13.24 6.48
C HIS A 729 -11.09 -14.76 6.55
N LEU A 730 -9.85 -15.23 6.40
CA LEU A 730 -9.47 -16.64 6.30
C LEU A 730 -8.79 -17.13 7.57
N THR A 731 -9.13 -18.35 8.00
CA THR A 731 -8.51 -19.02 9.15
C THR A 731 -7.40 -19.97 8.71
N THR A 732 -6.31 -20.03 9.49
CA THR A 732 -5.26 -21.05 9.33
C THR A 732 -5.63 -22.40 9.97
N ASP A 733 -6.63 -22.44 10.87
CA ASP A 733 -7.16 -23.68 11.45
C ASP A 733 -8.47 -24.10 10.75
N PRO A 734 -8.48 -25.15 9.91
CA PRO A 734 -9.69 -25.60 9.21
C PRO A 734 -10.78 -26.19 10.13
N LEU A 735 -10.53 -26.26 11.44
CA LEU A 735 -11.48 -26.72 12.46
C LEU A 735 -12.15 -25.58 13.23
N GLN A 736 -11.71 -24.33 13.09
CA GLN A 736 -12.29 -23.18 13.81
C GLN A 736 -12.38 -21.93 12.92
N GLY A 737 -13.59 -21.39 12.78
CA GLY A 737 -13.80 -20.04 12.25
C GLY A 737 -13.64 -18.98 13.33
N TYR A 738 -13.43 -17.73 12.92
CA TYR A 738 -13.40 -16.59 13.84
C TYR A 738 -14.74 -16.41 14.56
N GLY A 739 -14.67 -16.06 15.84
CA GLY A 739 -15.84 -15.74 16.68
C GLY A 739 -16.32 -14.29 16.54
N TYR A 740 -15.71 -13.50 15.66
CA TYR A 740 -15.95 -12.09 15.40
C TYR A 740 -16.01 -11.83 13.89
N SER A 741 -16.49 -10.64 13.52
CA SER A 741 -16.64 -10.18 12.13
C SER A 741 -15.40 -9.42 11.68
N ALA A 742 -15.06 -9.48 10.38
CA ALA A 742 -14.03 -8.63 9.77
C ALA A 742 -14.47 -7.16 9.73
N ALA A 743 -15.77 -6.90 9.63
CA ALA A 743 -16.34 -5.57 9.82
C ALA A 743 -17.67 -5.61 10.60
N THR A 744 -17.75 -4.83 11.69
CA THR A 744 -18.96 -4.63 12.50
C THR A 744 -19.33 -3.15 12.54
N ASP A 745 -20.59 -2.81 12.25
CA ASP A 745 -21.16 -1.44 12.31
C ASP A 745 -20.24 -0.37 11.66
N THR A 746 -19.60 -0.75 10.54
CA THR A 746 -18.55 0.02 9.88
C THR A 746 -19.09 0.71 8.63
N LYS A 747 -18.66 1.96 8.40
CA LYS A 747 -18.98 2.71 7.17
C LYS A 747 -17.76 2.75 6.25
N ILE A 748 -17.96 2.46 4.97
CA ILE A 748 -16.92 2.54 3.93
C ILE A 748 -17.44 3.48 2.84
N ASN A 749 -16.71 4.57 2.57
CA ASN A 749 -16.98 5.46 1.45
C ASN A 749 -15.78 5.35 0.48
N MET A 750 -16.03 5.04 -0.80
CA MET A 750 -14.93 4.94 -1.78
C MET A 750 -14.78 6.26 -2.54
N GLY A 751 -15.78 6.66 -3.33
CA GLY A 751 -15.90 8.06 -3.79
C GLY A 751 -16.05 8.21 -5.30
N ASP A 752 -15.13 8.92 -5.95
CA ASP A 752 -15.14 9.07 -7.41
C ASP A 752 -14.00 8.26 -8.04
N GLY A 753 -14.33 7.19 -8.79
CA GLY A 753 -13.36 6.38 -9.53
C GLY A 753 -13.85 4.98 -9.91
N ASP A 754 -12.94 4.15 -10.45
CA ASP A 754 -13.24 2.75 -10.80
C ASP A 754 -12.97 1.81 -9.60
N ASP A 755 -13.76 1.95 -8.54
CA ASP A 755 -13.48 1.33 -7.23
C ASP A 755 -13.85 -0.16 -7.13
N SER A 756 -13.16 -0.89 -6.25
CA SER A 756 -13.36 -2.32 -6.02
C SER A 756 -13.48 -2.70 -4.54
N LEU A 757 -14.62 -3.28 -4.16
CA LEU A 757 -14.82 -3.96 -2.88
C LEU A 757 -14.68 -5.47 -3.06
N LEU A 758 -13.75 -6.10 -2.34
CA LEU A 758 -13.58 -7.55 -2.30
C LEU A 758 -13.74 -8.11 -0.89
N LEU A 759 -14.63 -9.08 -0.74
CA LEU A 759 -14.76 -9.92 0.45
C LEU A 759 -14.51 -11.39 0.09
N THR A 760 -13.47 -11.99 0.69
CA THR A 760 -13.19 -13.43 0.62
C THR A 760 -13.31 -14.05 2.02
N GLY A 761 -14.24 -14.98 2.19
CA GLY A 761 -14.54 -15.63 3.47
C GLY A 761 -14.18 -17.12 3.54
N MET A 762 -14.47 -17.74 4.69
CA MET A 762 -14.20 -19.17 4.94
C MET A 762 -15.17 -20.13 4.22
N GLY A 763 -16.31 -19.65 3.72
CA GLY A 763 -17.43 -20.45 3.24
C GLY A 763 -18.49 -20.69 4.32
N ASN A 764 -19.59 -21.36 3.95
CA ASN A 764 -20.82 -21.45 4.76
C ASN A 764 -21.36 -22.89 4.86
N LYS A 765 -20.46 -23.88 4.76
CA LYS A 765 -20.75 -25.32 4.83
C LYS A 765 -19.85 -26.04 5.85
N GLY A 766 -20.28 -27.21 6.32
CA GLY A 766 -19.50 -28.06 7.23
C GLY A 766 -19.26 -27.41 8.59
N ASN A 767 -18.00 -27.34 9.04
CA ASN A 767 -17.61 -26.72 10.31
C ASN A 767 -17.96 -25.23 10.41
N TYR A 768 -18.24 -24.58 9.26
CA TYR A 768 -18.46 -23.14 9.15
C TYR A 768 -19.93 -22.72 9.07
N ALA A 769 -20.88 -23.67 9.17
CA ALA A 769 -22.31 -23.36 8.99
C ALA A 769 -22.86 -22.34 10.00
N ASP A 770 -22.44 -22.42 11.27
CA ASP A 770 -22.94 -21.59 12.37
C ASP A 770 -21.95 -20.46 12.78
N ARG A 771 -21.05 -20.05 11.88
CA ARG A 771 -20.03 -19.03 12.18
C ARG A 771 -20.62 -17.60 12.24
N THR A 772 -19.91 -16.71 12.93
CA THR A 772 -20.14 -15.26 12.86
C THR A 772 -19.96 -14.77 11.42
N SER A 773 -20.82 -13.85 11.00
CA SER A 773 -20.77 -13.22 9.66
C SER A 773 -19.47 -12.42 9.50
N ASP A 774 -18.93 -12.37 8.29
CA ASP A 774 -17.74 -11.56 7.98
C ASP A 774 -18.08 -10.06 8.07
N PHE A 775 -19.25 -9.68 7.57
CA PHE A 775 -19.84 -8.34 7.69
C PHE A 775 -21.10 -8.38 8.54
N GLN A 776 -21.22 -7.47 9.51
CA GLN A 776 -22.43 -7.24 10.31
C GLN A 776 -22.72 -5.74 10.39
N GLY A 777 -23.85 -5.28 9.86
CA GLY A 777 -24.24 -3.85 9.94
C GLY A 777 -23.38 -2.90 9.10
N VAL A 778 -22.69 -3.41 8.07
CA VAL A 778 -21.76 -2.64 7.25
C VAL A 778 -22.53 -1.79 6.23
N ASN A 779 -22.09 -0.55 6.02
CA ASN A 779 -22.66 0.34 5.01
C ASN A 779 -21.54 0.80 4.07
N ILE A 780 -21.59 0.34 2.81
CA ILE A 780 -20.67 0.74 1.75
C ILE A 780 -21.37 1.68 0.78
N ASP A 781 -20.75 2.82 0.51
CA ASP A 781 -21.15 3.80 -0.49
C ASP A 781 -19.95 4.02 -1.44
N MET A 782 -20.01 3.45 -2.65
CA MET A 782 -18.89 3.53 -3.58
C MET A 782 -18.88 4.82 -4.41
N GLY A 783 -19.93 5.66 -4.33
CA GLY A 783 -20.01 6.98 -4.96
C GLY A 783 -20.29 7.01 -6.47
N ASP A 784 -20.65 8.18 -6.99
CA ASP A 784 -21.50 8.31 -8.19
C ASP A 784 -20.76 8.50 -9.54
N ASN A 785 -19.44 8.29 -9.62
CA ASN A 785 -18.69 8.38 -10.89
C ASN A 785 -17.68 7.23 -11.05
N GLY A 786 -17.61 6.61 -12.24
CA GLY A 786 -16.68 5.50 -12.55
C GLY A 786 -17.29 4.10 -12.32
N ILE A 787 -16.64 3.05 -12.86
CA ILE A 787 -17.13 1.66 -12.87
C ILE A 787 -16.74 0.94 -11.58
N LYS A 788 -17.72 0.48 -10.82
CA LYS A 788 -17.53 -0.22 -9.56
C LYS A 788 -17.54 -1.74 -9.70
N ARG A 789 -16.84 -2.40 -8.77
CA ARG A 789 -16.80 -3.86 -8.68
C ARG A 789 -17.02 -4.32 -7.25
N VAL A 790 -18.05 -5.12 -7.03
CA VAL A 790 -18.35 -5.76 -5.74
C VAL A 790 -18.19 -7.26 -5.91
N GLN A 791 -17.22 -7.87 -5.22
CA GLN A 791 -17.03 -9.32 -5.25
C GLN A 791 -17.15 -9.91 -3.84
N ILE A 792 -18.10 -10.82 -3.67
CA ILE A 792 -18.33 -11.58 -2.44
C ILE A 792 -18.08 -13.06 -2.76
N ASN A 793 -16.94 -13.58 -2.29
CA ASN A 793 -16.48 -14.94 -2.51
C ASN A 793 -16.44 -15.69 -1.17
N ARG A 794 -17.16 -16.83 -1.04
CA ARG A 794 -17.24 -17.61 0.23
C ARG A 794 -17.66 -16.78 1.46
N GLY A 795 -18.21 -15.60 1.25
CA GLY A 795 -18.48 -14.59 2.28
C GLY A 795 -19.75 -14.90 3.05
N LYS A 796 -19.82 -14.41 4.29
CA LYS A 796 -21.04 -14.41 5.09
C LYS A 796 -21.39 -12.96 5.45
N VAL A 797 -22.52 -12.46 4.98
CA VAL A 797 -22.87 -11.04 5.03
C VAL A 797 -24.23 -10.86 5.68
N GLU A 798 -24.30 -10.00 6.70
CA GLU A 798 -25.52 -9.77 7.49
C GLU A 798 -25.81 -8.28 7.66
N THR A 799 -27.07 -7.90 7.42
CA THR A 799 -27.59 -6.52 7.56
C THR A 799 -26.67 -5.48 6.91
N THR A 800 -26.18 -5.78 5.70
CA THR A 800 -25.22 -4.93 4.98
C THR A 800 -25.89 -4.22 3.81
N ASN A 801 -25.57 -2.94 3.64
CA ASN A 801 -26.01 -2.13 2.50
C ASN A 801 -24.81 -1.79 1.62
N ILE A 802 -24.95 -1.94 0.30
CA ILE A 802 -23.94 -1.59 -0.70
C ILE A 802 -24.62 -0.74 -1.77
N LYS A 803 -24.07 0.44 -2.05
CA LYS A 803 -24.45 1.29 -3.19
C LYS A 803 -23.24 1.41 -4.12
N THR A 804 -23.40 1.17 -5.43
CA THR A 804 -22.28 1.30 -6.37
C THR A 804 -22.23 2.66 -7.07
N GLY A 805 -23.31 3.18 -7.66
CA GLY A 805 -23.36 4.59 -8.08
C GLY A 805 -24.24 4.87 -9.30
N SER A 806 -23.59 5.33 -10.38
CA SER A 806 -24.21 5.50 -11.70
C SER A 806 -23.24 5.12 -12.84
N GLY A 807 -22.41 4.11 -12.60
CA GLY A 807 -21.49 3.53 -13.58
C GLY A 807 -22.10 2.32 -14.28
N ASN A 808 -21.34 1.66 -15.14
CA ASN A 808 -21.71 0.31 -15.63
C ASN A 808 -21.03 -0.70 -14.71
N ASP A 809 -21.65 -0.98 -13.58
CA ASP A 809 -21.06 -1.62 -12.42
C ASP A 809 -21.23 -3.15 -12.45
N LEU A 810 -20.45 -3.86 -11.62
CA LEU A 810 -20.45 -5.32 -11.58
C LEU A 810 -20.51 -5.86 -10.15
N VAL A 811 -21.52 -6.67 -9.86
CA VAL A 811 -21.72 -7.38 -8.58
C VAL A 811 -21.58 -8.88 -8.81
N GLN A 812 -20.69 -9.54 -8.07
CA GLN A 812 -20.45 -10.99 -8.17
C GLN A 812 -20.55 -11.64 -6.79
N ILE A 813 -21.53 -12.53 -6.62
CA ILE A 813 -21.78 -13.29 -5.38
C ILE A 813 -21.54 -14.77 -5.69
N GLN A 814 -20.41 -15.29 -5.24
CA GLN A 814 -19.86 -16.56 -5.72
C GLN A 814 -19.38 -17.51 -4.62
N ASP A 815 -19.18 -18.77 -5.02
CA ASP A 815 -18.44 -19.80 -4.28
C ASP A 815 -18.95 -20.04 -2.84
N ASP A 816 -20.19 -20.50 -2.66
CA ASP A 816 -20.76 -20.76 -1.32
C ASP A 816 -20.91 -19.51 -0.44
N SER A 817 -21.11 -18.33 -1.04
CA SER A 817 -21.47 -17.12 -0.30
C SER A 817 -22.89 -17.16 0.25
N LEU A 818 -23.09 -16.50 1.40
CA LEU A 818 -24.36 -16.41 2.11
C LEU A 818 -24.61 -14.96 2.52
N MET A 819 -25.65 -14.35 1.95
CA MET A 819 -26.22 -13.10 2.45
C MET A 819 -27.41 -13.46 3.35
N GLU A 820 -27.33 -13.21 4.66
CA GLU A 820 -28.40 -13.52 5.61
C GLU A 820 -29.04 -12.27 6.23
N GLY A 821 -30.35 -12.30 6.47
CA GLY A 821 -31.07 -11.15 7.02
C GLY A 821 -31.47 -10.11 5.96
N GLY A 822 -31.59 -8.85 6.37
CA GLY A 822 -32.02 -7.75 5.49
C GLY A 822 -30.85 -7.03 4.84
N ASN A 823 -30.21 -7.65 3.85
CA ASN A 823 -29.14 -7.02 3.06
C ASN A 823 -29.73 -6.28 1.86
N SER A 824 -29.03 -5.26 1.38
CA SER A 824 -29.40 -4.51 0.17
C SER A 824 -28.16 -4.23 -0.69
N ILE A 825 -28.21 -4.57 -1.96
CA ILE A 825 -27.28 -4.08 -2.98
C ILE A 825 -28.09 -3.24 -3.97
N ASN A 826 -27.66 -2.02 -4.23
CA ASN A 826 -28.23 -1.15 -5.26
C ASN A 826 -27.10 -0.67 -6.18
N THR A 827 -27.17 -0.95 -7.47
CA THR A 827 -26.10 -0.55 -8.39
C THR A 827 -26.32 0.87 -8.92
N GLY A 828 -27.47 1.14 -9.53
CA GLY A 828 -28.13 2.45 -9.47
C GLY A 828 -28.64 2.96 -10.80
N ALA A 829 -27.74 3.30 -11.72
CA ALA A 829 -28.06 3.69 -13.09
C ALA A 829 -26.86 3.45 -14.00
N GLY A 830 -27.09 3.03 -15.24
CA GLY A 830 -26.04 2.52 -16.11
C GLY A 830 -26.29 1.05 -16.44
N GLN A 831 -25.49 0.45 -17.31
CA GLN A 831 -25.71 -0.94 -17.72
C GLN A 831 -24.98 -1.88 -16.78
N ASP A 832 -25.68 -2.33 -15.75
CA ASP A 832 -25.13 -3.06 -14.61
C ASP A 832 -25.18 -4.58 -14.78
N GLY A 833 -24.20 -5.26 -14.20
CA GLY A 833 -24.06 -6.72 -14.24
C GLY A 833 -24.16 -7.35 -12.84
N VAL A 834 -24.97 -8.40 -12.69
CA VAL A 834 -25.08 -9.17 -11.45
C VAL A 834 -24.90 -10.67 -11.72
N ASP A 835 -23.80 -11.26 -11.24
CA ASP A 835 -23.57 -12.72 -11.24
C ASP A 835 -23.86 -13.32 -9.84
N ILE A 836 -24.83 -14.23 -9.74
CA ILE A 836 -25.11 -15.02 -8.52
C ILE A 836 -24.83 -16.49 -8.80
N THR A 837 -23.71 -17.01 -8.29
CA THR A 837 -23.23 -18.36 -8.61
C THR A 837 -22.93 -19.18 -7.35
N ASN A 838 -23.45 -20.41 -7.26
CA ASN A 838 -23.21 -21.33 -6.13
C ASN A 838 -23.52 -20.75 -4.73
N SER A 839 -24.44 -19.79 -4.61
CA SER A 839 -24.59 -18.91 -3.45
C SER A 839 -26.02 -18.82 -2.92
N LYS A 840 -26.22 -18.14 -1.78
CA LYS A 840 -27.50 -18.04 -1.08
C LYS A 840 -27.83 -16.60 -0.69
N LEU A 841 -29.00 -16.12 -1.08
CA LEU A 841 -29.59 -14.88 -0.57
C LEU A 841 -30.78 -15.26 0.31
N ASN A 842 -30.60 -15.16 1.62
CA ASN A 842 -31.51 -15.65 2.65
C ASN A 842 -32.00 -14.48 3.52
N GLY A 843 -33.04 -13.81 3.05
CA GLY A 843 -33.81 -12.88 3.85
C GLY A 843 -34.56 -13.53 5.01
N THR A 844 -35.44 -12.73 5.61
CA THR A 844 -36.36 -13.14 6.67
C THR A 844 -37.79 -12.75 6.27
N ALA A 845 -38.79 -13.44 6.83
CA ALA A 845 -40.20 -13.16 6.55
C ALA A 845 -40.65 -11.70 6.83
N SER A 846 -39.85 -10.86 7.50
CA SER A 846 -40.12 -9.44 7.75
C SER A 846 -39.15 -8.47 7.07
N LYS A 847 -38.05 -8.97 6.47
CA LYS A 847 -37.05 -8.19 5.72
C LYS A 847 -36.42 -9.09 4.67
N LYS A 848 -36.70 -8.83 3.38
CA LYS A 848 -36.03 -9.52 2.29
C LYS A 848 -34.54 -9.14 2.21
N THR A 849 -33.72 -10.01 1.62
CA THR A 849 -32.43 -9.59 1.03
C THR A 849 -32.71 -9.14 -0.40
N LYS A 850 -32.30 -7.93 -0.76
CA LYS A 850 -32.63 -7.30 -2.05
C LYS A 850 -31.36 -7.00 -2.88
N ILE A 851 -31.45 -7.25 -4.18
CA ILE A 851 -30.58 -6.67 -5.21
C ILE A 851 -31.46 -5.80 -6.13
N ASP A 852 -30.95 -4.64 -6.51
CA ASP A 852 -31.64 -3.59 -7.25
C ASP A 852 -30.68 -3.01 -8.28
N THR A 853 -30.82 -3.34 -9.57
CA THR A 853 -29.83 -2.85 -10.55
C THR A 853 -30.11 -1.41 -10.96
N GLY A 854 -31.37 -1.05 -11.19
CA GLY A 854 -31.83 0.34 -11.04
C GLY A 854 -32.46 0.90 -12.30
N ALA A 855 -31.64 1.40 -13.24
CA ALA A 855 -32.14 1.97 -14.49
C ALA A 855 -31.09 1.92 -15.60
N ASP A 856 -31.55 1.92 -16.85
CA ASP A 856 -30.83 1.50 -18.06
C ASP A 856 -30.79 -0.04 -18.20
N ASN A 857 -30.26 -0.54 -19.33
CA ASN A 857 -30.40 -1.96 -19.69
C ASN A 857 -29.45 -2.86 -18.88
N ASP A 858 -30.00 -3.61 -17.94
CA ASP A 858 -29.26 -4.42 -16.97
C ASP A 858 -29.19 -5.92 -17.32
N TYR A 859 -28.20 -6.60 -16.73
CA TYR A 859 -27.95 -8.03 -16.95
C TYR A 859 -27.75 -8.80 -15.64
N VAL A 860 -28.65 -9.75 -15.35
CA VAL A 860 -28.56 -10.62 -14.17
C VAL A 860 -28.39 -12.08 -14.58
N VAL A 861 -27.44 -12.80 -13.97
CA VAL A 861 -27.26 -14.24 -14.18
C VAL A 861 -27.28 -15.03 -12.88
N ILE A 862 -28.03 -16.12 -12.85
CA ILE A 862 -28.23 -16.96 -11.68
C ILE A 862 -27.85 -18.41 -11.99
N ARG A 863 -26.89 -18.95 -11.23
CA ARG A 863 -26.33 -20.31 -11.39
C ARG A 863 -26.30 -21.04 -10.05
N ASN A 864 -26.95 -22.22 -9.97
CA ASN A 864 -26.91 -23.15 -8.84
C ASN A 864 -27.05 -22.48 -7.46
N SER A 865 -28.07 -21.64 -7.29
CA SER A 865 -28.19 -20.72 -6.15
C SER A 865 -29.55 -20.82 -5.46
N THR A 866 -29.62 -20.30 -4.24
CA THR A 866 -30.83 -20.31 -3.40
C THR A 866 -31.27 -18.90 -3.06
N LEU A 867 -32.56 -18.60 -3.26
CA LEU A 867 -33.21 -17.32 -2.95
C LEU A 867 -34.35 -17.56 -1.95
N MET A 868 -34.17 -17.24 -0.67
CA MET A 868 -35.20 -17.39 0.36
C MET A 868 -35.56 -16.03 0.95
N HIS A 869 -36.83 -15.61 0.87
CA HIS A 869 -37.23 -14.23 1.15
C HIS A 869 -36.29 -13.23 0.46
N ALA A 870 -36.00 -13.42 -0.83
CA ALA A 870 -35.09 -12.59 -1.60
C ALA A 870 -35.81 -11.90 -2.76
N GLU A 871 -35.22 -10.81 -3.24
CA GLU A 871 -35.79 -10.00 -4.30
C GLU A 871 -34.68 -9.46 -5.20
N ILE A 872 -34.82 -9.67 -6.50
CA ILE A 872 -33.96 -9.13 -7.53
C ILE A 872 -34.85 -8.22 -8.38
N ILE A 873 -34.45 -6.97 -8.56
CA ILE A 873 -35.21 -5.98 -9.34
C ILE A 873 -34.27 -5.30 -10.33
N THR A 874 -34.71 -5.08 -11.58
CA THR A 874 -33.97 -4.29 -12.57
C THR A 874 -34.63 -2.92 -12.90
N ASN A 875 -35.94 -2.81 -12.68
CA ASN A 875 -36.85 -1.66 -12.75
C ASN A 875 -37.14 -1.06 -14.12
N THR A 876 -36.18 -0.39 -14.79
CA THR A 876 -36.46 0.37 -16.02
C THR A 876 -35.30 0.34 -17.00
N GLY A 877 -35.48 -0.34 -18.11
CA GLY A 877 -34.45 -0.70 -19.07
C GLY A 877 -35.00 -1.80 -19.98
N ALA A 878 -34.29 -2.16 -21.05
CA ALA A 878 -34.61 -3.41 -21.75
C ALA A 878 -33.72 -4.51 -21.17
N ASP A 879 -34.20 -5.13 -20.09
CA ASP A 879 -33.39 -5.90 -19.15
C ASP A 879 -33.36 -7.39 -19.49
N VAL A 880 -32.29 -8.07 -19.07
CA VAL A 880 -32.09 -9.50 -19.36
C VAL A 880 -31.72 -10.27 -18.10
N VAL A 881 -32.52 -11.29 -17.77
CA VAL A 881 -32.29 -12.19 -16.64
C VAL A 881 -32.11 -13.64 -17.13
N ASP A 882 -30.92 -14.18 -16.92
CA ASP A 882 -30.53 -15.54 -17.31
C ASP A 882 -30.47 -16.47 -16.08
N ILE A 883 -31.42 -17.40 -15.98
CA ILE A 883 -31.43 -18.47 -14.97
C ILE A 883 -30.81 -19.71 -15.61
N GLU A 884 -29.48 -19.77 -15.66
CA GLU A 884 -28.72 -20.78 -16.40
C GLU A 884 -28.73 -22.18 -15.76
N GLU A 885 -28.68 -22.26 -14.43
CA GLU A 885 -28.66 -23.52 -13.67
C GLU A 885 -29.73 -23.53 -12.56
N THR A 886 -29.82 -24.63 -11.80
CA THR A 886 -30.87 -24.84 -10.78
C THR A 886 -31.00 -23.67 -9.81
N LEU A 887 -32.23 -23.19 -9.65
CA LEU A 887 -32.63 -22.15 -8.72
C LEU A 887 -33.66 -22.72 -7.74
N SER A 888 -33.35 -22.66 -6.43
CA SER A 888 -34.34 -23.00 -5.40
C SER A 888 -34.74 -21.73 -4.67
N GLY A 889 -36.03 -21.53 -4.38
CA GLY A 889 -36.41 -20.37 -3.59
C GLY A 889 -37.83 -20.35 -3.08
N ASP A 890 -38.05 -19.62 -2.00
CA ASP A 890 -39.35 -19.49 -1.35
C ASP A 890 -39.62 -18.02 -1.00
N ASP A 891 -40.88 -17.58 -1.12
CA ASP A 891 -41.31 -16.20 -0.83
C ASP A 891 -40.43 -15.14 -1.52
N SER A 892 -39.99 -15.44 -2.75
CA SER A 892 -38.92 -14.73 -3.45
C SER A 892 -39.31 -14.33 -4.86
N SER A 893 -38.72 -13.26 -5.36
CA SER A 893 -39.09 -12.64 -6.64
C SER A 893 -37.89 -12.23 -7.47
N ILE A 894 -38.03 -12.38 -8.79
CA ILE A 894 -37.30 -11.64 -9.82
C ILE A 894 -38.34 -10.71 -10.46
N ASN A 895 -38.05 -9.42 -10.55
CA ASN A 895 -38.92 -8.42 -11.13
C ASN A 895 -38.14 -7.59 -12.15
N THR A 896 -38.47 -7.67 -13.44
CA THR A 896 -37.71 -6.92 -14.45
C THR A 896 -38.17 -5.47 -14.53
N GLY A 897 -39.40 -5.12 -14.93
CA GLY A 897 -39.72 -3.69 -14.97
C GLY A 897 -41.09 -3.28 -15.47
N ALA A 898 -41.06 -2.45 -16.52
CA ALA A 898 -42.21 -1.85 -17.19
C ALA A 898 -41.91 -1.57 -18.69
N ASP A 899 -40.87 -2.22 -19.24
CA ASP A 899 -40.22 -1.83 -20.50
C ASP A 899 -40.27 -2.95 -21.57
N THR A 900 -39.16 -3.61 -21.93
CA THR A 900 -39.19 -4.71 -22.92
C THR A 900 -38.10 -5.70 -22.58
N ASP A 901 -38.45 -6.59 -21.66
CA ASP A 901 -37.50 -7.41 -20.94
C ASP A 901 -37.42 -8.82 -21.52
N THR A 902 -36.42 -9.56 -21.06
CA THR A 902 -36.21 -10.94 -21.48
C THR A 902 -35.73 -11.80 -20.32
N VAL A 903 -36.54 -12.79 -19.94
CA VAL A 903 -36.17 -13.80 -18.94
C VAL A 903 -35.89 -15.13 -19.64
N ASN A 904 -34.66 -15.62 -19.53
CA ASN A 904 -34.24 -16.90 -20.10
C ASN A 904 -34.06 -17.94 -18.98
N ILE A 905 -34.89 -18.97 -18.98
CA ILE A 905 -34.88 -20.03 -17.98
C ILE A 905 -34.31 -21.31 -18.58
N SER A 906 -33.06 -21.64 -18.24
CA SER A 906 -32.38 -22.88 -18.63
C SER A 906 -32.21 -23.87 -17.47
N GLY A 907 -32.26 -23.40 -16.23
CA GLY A 907 -32.25 -24.21 -15.01
C GLY A 907 -33.64 -24.54 -14.48
N ASN A 908 -33.74 -25.58 -13.66
CA ASN A 908 -34.96 -25.89 -12.91
C ASN A 908 -35.22 -24.83 -11.84
N ILE A 909 -36.48 -24.42 -11.66
CA ILE A 909 -36.90 -23.54 -10.57
C ILE A 909 -37.74 -24.35 -9.58
N THR A 910 -37.46 -24.24 -8.28
CA THR A 910 -38.17 -25.03 -7.26
C THR A 910 -38.41 -24.25 -5.97
N ALA A 911 -39.68 -24.01 -5.68
CA ALA A 911 -40.21 -23.58 -4.38
C ALA A 911 -40.79 -24.76 -3.58
N THR A 912 -41.09 -24.54 -2.30
CA THR A 912 -41.60 -25.59 -1.40
C THR A 912 -43.11 -25.80 -1.46
N SER A 913 -43.89 -24.77 -1.80
CA SER A 913 -45.36 -24.82 -1.94
C SER A 913 -45.89 -23.56 -2.63
N ARG A 914 -47.11 -23.58 -3.21
CA ARG A 914 -47.76 -22.39 -3.79
C ARG A 914 -47.87 -21.22 -2.81
N ALA A 915 -48.09 -21.49 -1.52
CA ALA A 915 -48.15 -20.45 -0.48
C ALA A 915 -46.79 -19.81 -0.13
N ARG A 916 -45.72 -20.26 -0.78
CA ARG A 916 -44.34 -19.78 -0.65
C ARG A 916 -43.66 -19.81 -2.02
N ASP A 917 -44.38 -19.30 -3.02
CA ASP A 917 -44.01 -19.35 -4.43
C ASP A 917 -42.67 -18.65 -4.73
N PHE A 918 -42.17 -18.95 -5.94
CA PHE A 918 -41.12 -18.19 -6.58
C PHE A 918 -41.72 -17.43 -7.76
N ASN A 919 -41.63 -16.11 -7.74
CA ASN A 919 -42.33 -15.26 -8.71
C ASN A 919 -41.34 -14.63 -9.69
N ILE A 920 -41.63 -14.78 -10.97
CA ILE A 920 -40.98 -14.07 -12.07
C ILE A 920 -42.01 -13.09 -12.58
N LEU A 921 -41.77 -11.81 -12.32
CA LEU A 921 -42.60 -10.69 -12.72
C LEU A 921 -41.82 -9.95 -13.80
N THR A 922 -42.43 -9.63 -14.94
CA THR A 922 -41.79 -8.72 -15.91
C THR A 922 -42.45 -7.34 -15.97
N GLY A 923 -43.74 -7.26 -15.61
CA GLY A 923 -44.44 -6.00 -15.37
C GLY A 923 -45.15 -5.48 -16.62
N ASP A 924 -45.29 -4.16 -16.77
CA ASP A 924 -45.86 -3.63 -18.03
C ASP A 924 -44.85 -3.84 -19.18
N GLY A 925 -45.28 -3.98 -20.44
CA GLY A 925 -44.38 -4.04 -21.59
C GLY A 925 -44.34 -5.36 -22.37
N SER A 926 -43.86 -5.33 -23.63
CA SER A 926 -43.97 -6.47 -24.56
C SER A 926 -42.82 -7.47 -24.36
N ASP A 927 -42.96 -8.24 -23.30
CA ASP A 927 -41.90 -9.06 -22.72
C ASP A 927 -41.68 -10.42 -23.40
N LYS A 928 -40.54 -11.06 -23.06
CA LYS A 928 -40.14 -12.36 -23.61
C LYS A 928 -39.70 -13.33 -22.52
N ILE A 929 -40.50 -14.37 -22.32
CA ILE A 929 -40.16 -15.51 -21.49
C ILE A 929 -39.68 -16.67 -22.39
N ASN A 930 -38.41 -17.05 -22.27
CA ASN A 930 -37.84 -18.21 -22.97
C ASN A 930 -37.55 -19.32 -21.96
N ILE A 931 -38.15 -20.50 -22.14
CA ILE A 931 -37.92 -21.67 -21.27
C ILE A 931 -37.25 -22.78 -22.08
N ALA A 932 -36.10 -23.26 -21.61
CA ALA A 932 -35.33 -24.29 -22.29
C ALA A 932 -35.94 -25.70 -22.14
N SER A 933 -35.67 -26.55 -23.12
CA SER A 933 -36.10 -27.94 -23.16
C SER A 933 -35.61 -28.72 -21.93
N GLY A 934 -36.52 -29.43 -21.24
CA GLY A 934 -36.21 -30.27 -20.08
C GLY A 934 -36.31 -29.58 -18.70
N VAL A 935 -36.63 -28.28 -18.66
CA VAL A 935 -36.81 -27.52 -17.42
C VAL A 935 -38.08 -27.94 -16.66
N THR A 936 -37.96 -28.08 -15.34
CA THR A 936 -39.09 -28.16 -14.41
C THR A 936 -39.21 -26.87 -13.60
N LEU A 937 -40.42 -26.30 -13.58
CA LEU A 937 -40.84 -25.17 -12.76
C LEU A 937 -41.82 -25.68 -11.70
N LYS A 938 -41.45 -25.61 -10.42
CA LYS A 938 -42.25 -26.13 -9.30
C LYS A 938 -42.65 -25.02 -8.33
N TYR A 939 -43.96 -24.79 -8.21
CA TYR A 939 -44.60 -23.62 -7.57
C TYR A 939 -43.96 -22.29 -7.97
N THR A 940 -43.78 -22.12 -9.27
CA THR A 940 -43.29 -20.87 -9.88
C THR A 940 -44.49 -20.12 -10.48
N SER A 941 -44.64 -18.82 -10.17
CA SER A 941 -45.53 -17.94 -10.93
C SER A 941 -44.68 -17.18 -11.96
N ILE A 942 -45.16 -17.11 -13.20
CA ILE A 942 -44.63 -16.23 -14.25
C ILE A 942 -45.77 -15.31 -14.64
N GLU A 943 -45.57 -14.00 -14.46
CA GLU A 943 -46.57 -12.95 -14.67
C GLU A 943 -45.97 -11.83 -15.54
N THR A 944 -46.49 -11.63 -16.76
CA THR A 944 -45.95 -10.64 -17.73
C THR A 944 -46.76 -9.33 -17.83
N GLY A 945 -47.66 -9.11 -16.87
CA GLY A 945 -48.27 -7.82 -16.55
C GLY A 945 -49.21 -7.24 -17.60
N ALA A 946 -48.70 -6.40 -18.51
CA ALA A 946 -49.53 -5.72 -19.52
C ALA A 946 -48.72 -5.14 -20.70
N GLY A 947 -48.78 -5.74 -21.90
CA GLY A 947 -47.89 -5.30 -22.98
C GLY A 947 -48.02 -5.89 -24.40
N GLY A 948 -48.91 -6.86 -24.64
CA GLY A 948 -49.03 -7.59 -25.90
C GLY A 948 -47.88 -8.59 -26.06
N GLU A 949 -47.92 -9.68 -25.32
CA GLU A 949 -46.82 -10.64 -25.24
C GLU A 949 -46.84 -11.66 -26.37
N THR A 950 -45.66 -12.21 -26.66
CA THR A 950 -45.51 -13.33 -27.60
C THR A 950 -44.67 -14.42 -26.95
N ILE A 951 -45.34 -15.30 -26.19
CA ILE A 951 -44.69 -16.36 -25.43
C ILE A 951 -44.62 -17.65 -26.25
N LYS A 952 -43.42 -18.20 -26.37
CA LYS A 952 -43.15 -19.43 -27.13
C LYS A 952 -42.42 -20.46 -26.29
N ILE A 953 -43.13 -21.52 -25.90
CA ILE A 953 -42.60 -22.58 -25.04
C ILE A 953 -42.25 -23.82 -25.86
N ASN A 954 -40.99 -24.23 -25.78
CA ASN A 954 -40.43 -25.41 -26.44
C ASN A 954 -40.59 -25.44 -27.98
N ASP A 955 -40.56 -24.27 -28.65
CA ASP A 955 -40.84 -24.15 -30.10
C ASP A 955 -40.04 -25.17 -30.94
N GLY A 956 -40.76 -25.96 -31.73
CA GLY A 956 -40.20 -27.00 -32.60
C GLY A 956 -39.65 -28.26 -31.91
N LYS A 957 -39.77 -28.40 -30.58
CA LYS A 957 -39.28 -29.57 -29.82
C LYS A 957 -40.40 -30.57 -29.52
N THR A 958 -40.18 -31.85 -29.81
CA THR A 958 -41.21 -32.90 -29.60
C THR A 958 -40.68 -34.20 -28.99
N ASP A 959 -39.41 -34.29 -28.58
CA ASP A 959 -38.89 -35.48 -27.88
C ASP A 959 -39.32 -35.45 -26.40
N VAL A 960 -39.62 -36.61 -25.81
CA VAL A 960 -39.97 -36.71 -24.39
C VAL A 960 -38.82 -36.22 -23.51
N ALA A 961 -37.57 -36.33 -23.97
CA ALA A 961 -36.41 -35.78 -23.27
C ALA A 961 -36.33 -34.24 -23.28
N ASP A 962 -36.96 -33.57 -24.26
CA ASP A 962 -37.00 -32.10 -24.35
C ASP A 962 -38.14 -31.48 -23.51
N ARG A 963 -38.97 -32.29 -22.81
CA ARG A 963 -40.23 -31.83 -22.22
C ARG A 963 -40.04 -30.88 -21.05
N ILE A 964 -40.74 -29.74 -21.11
CA ILE A 964 -40.85 -28.77 -20.00
C ILE A 964 -41.97 -29.21 -19.06
N THR A 965 -41.84 -28.96 -17.76
CA THR A 965 -42.85 -29.35 -16.74
C THR A 965 -43.21 -28.18 -15.83
N PHE A 966 -44.49 -27.80 -15.79
CA PHE A 966 -45.09 -26.89 -14.81
C PHE A 966 -45.78 -27.74 -13.73
N GLU A 967 -45.25 -27.74 -12.51
CA GLU A 967 -45.75 -28.52 -11.37
C GLU A 967 -46.27 -27.60 -10.25
N GLY A 968 -47.59 -27.43 -10.16
CA GLY A 968 -48.22 -26.42 -9.30
C GLY A 968 -47.86 -24.96 -9.66
N SER A 969 -47.52 -24.70 -10.92
CA SER A 969 -46.92 -23.46 -11.41
C SER A 969 -47.86 -22.69 -12.37
N SER A 970 -47.79 -21.36 -12.34
CA SER A 970 -48.62 -20.46 -13.14
C SER A 970 -47.83 -19.89 -14.31
N LEU A 971 -48.50 -19.74 -15.45
CA LEU A 971 -48.14 -18.79 -16.49
C LEU A 971 -49.36 -17.90 -16.74
N ASP A 972 -49.20 -16.61 -16.50
CA ASP A 972 -50.25 -15.60 -16.56
C ASP A 972 -49.68 -14.44 -17.40
N THR A 973 -50.25 -14.12 -18.56
CA THR A 973 -49.63 -13.14 -19.45
C THR A 973 -49.97 -11.72 -19.03
N GLY A 974 -51.20 -11.28 -19.20
CA GLY A 974 -51.56 -9.92 -18.87
C GLY A 974 -53.03 -9.65 -19.06
N ALA A 975 -53.37 -8.46 -19.53
CA ALA A 975 -54.75 -8.05 -19.80
C ALA A 975 -54.80 -7.17 -21.04
N ASP A 976 -54.47 -7.76 -22.21
CA ASP A 976 -54.37 -7.02 -23.47
C ASP A 976 -54.56 -7.86 -24.77
N ILE A 977 -53.51 -8.26 -25.50
CA ILE A 977 -53.61 -9.05 -26.75
C ILE A 977 -52.40 -9.98 -26.85
N ASP A 978 -52.55 -11.17 -26.29
CA ASP A 978 -51.45 -12.11 -26.11
C ASP A 978 -51.41 -13.22 -27.14
N ILE A 979 -50.19 -13.65 -27.48
CA ILE A 979 -49.94 -14.77 -28.40
C ILE A 979 -49.11 -15.83 -27.69
N VAL A 980 -49.77 -16.87 -27.17
CA VAL A 980 -49.14 -17.96 -26.42
C VAL A 980 -49.08 -19.22 -27.26
N GLU A 981 -47.87 -19.74 -27.51
CA GLU A 981 -47.65 -20.98 -28.26
C GLU A 981 -46.87 -22.01 -27.42
N ILE A 982 -47.48 -23.17 -27.14
CA ILE A 982 -46.89 -24.18 -26.25
C ILE A 982 -46.75 -25.54 -26.94
N THR A 983 -45.53 -26.01 -27.09
CA THR A 983 -45.21 -27.37 -27.59
C THR A 983 -44.65 -28.23 -26.46
N ASN A 984 -44.92 -29.55 -26.49
CA ASN A 984 -44.27 -30.58 -25.66
C ASN A 984 -44.00 -30.18 -24.19
N THR A 985 -45.02 -29.69 -23.50
CA THR A 985 -44.95 -29.23 -22.11
C THR A 985 -46.00 -29.95 -21.25
N THR A 986 -45.70 -30.31 -20.01
CA THR A 986 -46.70 -30.86 -19.07
C THR A 986 -47.08 -29.83 -18.03
N PHE A 987 -48.39 -29.57 -17.89
CA PHE A 987 -48.99 -28.84 -16.77
C PHE A 987 -49.65 -29.87 -15.85
N MET A 988 -49.27 -29.90 -14.58
CA MET A 988 -49.81 -30.84 -13.60
C MET A 988 -49.87 -30.26 -12.18
N LYS A 989 -50.72 -30.82 -11.33
CA LYS A 989 -50.82 -30.46 -9.91
C LYS A 989 -49.51 -30.72 -9.15
N GLY A 990 -49.17 -29.84 -8.21
CA GLY A 990 -48.05 -30.02 -7.29
C GLY A 990 -48.32 -31.01 -6.15
N ASP A 991 -47.25 -31.56 -5.57
CA ASP A 991 -47.27 -32.47 -4.41
C ASP A 991 -47.90 -31.90 -3.11
N ALA A 992 -48.13 -30.59 -3.03
CA ALA A 992 -48.69 -29.91 -1.87
C ALA A 992 -50.19 -30.23 -1.68
N GLY A 993 -50.68 -29.97 -0.46
CA GLY A 993 -51.76 -30.73 0.17
C GLY A 993 -53.19 -30.55 -0.39
N ASN A 994 -53.42 -31.01 -1.62
CA ASN A 994 -54.73 -31.18 -2.26
C ASN A 994 -55.69 -29.97 -2.19
N THR A 995 -55.15 -28.76 -2.30
CA THR A 995 -55.94 -27.53 -2.47
C THR A 995 -56.20 -27.26 -3.95
N TYR A 996 -57.05 -26.26 -4.24
CA TYR A 996 -57.22 -25.72 -5.61
C TYR A 996 -56.04 -24.81 -5.99
N ASP A 997 -55.31 -24.32 -4.99
CA ASP A 997 -54.14 -23.45 -5.15
C ASP A 997 -52.90 -24.25 -5.61
N ASP A 998 -52.93 -25.58 -5.66
CA ASP A 998 -51.80 -26.41 -6.11
C ASP A 998 -51.83 -26.72 -7.62
N LEU A 999 -52.74 -26.13 -8.39
CA LEU A 999 -53.00 -26.45 -9.81
C LEU A 999 -52.14 -25.62 -10.77
N SER A 1000 -51.41 -26.28 -11.69
CA SER A 1000 -50.76 -25.59 -12.80
C SER A 1000 -51.78 -25.02 -13.78
N ASN A 1001 -51.53 -23.85 -14.34
CA ASN A 1001 -52.48 -23.15 -15.20
C ASN A 1001 -51.78 -22.24 -16.22
N LEU A 1002 -52.46 -22.01 -17.35
CA LEU A 1002 -52.16 -20.97 -18.32
C LEU A 1002 -53.32 -19.97 -18.32
N LYS A 1003 -53.00 -18.67 -18.28
CA LYS A 1003 -53.96 -17.57 -18.31
C LYS A 1003 -53.52 -16.41 -19.20
N THR A 1004 -54.50 -15.70 -19.76
CA THR A 1004 -54.29 -14.46 -20.55
C THR A 1004 -55.22 -13.28 -20.16
N GLN A 1005 -56.05 -13.45 -19.11
CA GLN A 1005 -56.96 -12.48 -18.48
C GLN A 1005 -57.88 -11.66 -19.42
N ASP A 1006 -57.86 -10.32 -19.39
CA ASP A 1006 -58.82 -9.51 -20.17
C ASP A 1006 -58.19 -9.16 -21.52
N GLY A 1007 -58.43 -9.95 -22.57
CA GLY A 1007 -57.76 -9.77 -23.86
C GLY A 1007 -58.49 -10.26 -25.11
N ASN A 1008 -57.82 -10.16 -26.25
CA ASN A 1008 -58.30 -10.69 -27.54
C ASN A 1008 -57.27 -11.71 -28.05
N ASP A 1009 -57.14 -12.82 -27.32
CA ASP A 1009 -55.91 -13.57 -27.23
C ASP A 1009 -55.85 -14.76 -28.19
N ILE A 1010 -54.63 -15.25 -28.45
CA ILE A 1010 -54.37 -16.35 -29.36
C ILE A 1010 -53.53 -17.41 -28.66
N VAL A 1011 -54.20 -18.38 -28.05
CA VAL A 1011 -53.56 -19.55 -27.41
C VAL A 1011 -53.47 -20.71 -28.40
N THR A 1012 -52.26 -21.23 -28.64
CA THR A 1012 -52.03 -22.37 -29.54
C THR A 1012 -51.26 -23.49 -28.84
N ILE A 1013 -51.95 -24.60 -28.58
CA ILE A 1013 -51.41 -25.77 -27.89
C ILE A 1013 -51.03 -26.85 -28.91
N LYS A 1014 -49.73 -27.16 -28.99
CA LYS A 1014 -49.13 -28.04 -29.99
C LYS A 1014 -48.84 -29.46 -29.49
N ALA A 1015 -48.38 -30.30 -30.41
CA ALA A 1015 -48.12 -31.72 -30.19
C ALA A 1015 -47.23 -31.99 -28.96
N GLY A 1016 -47.60 -33.03 -28.19
CA GLY A 1016 -46.86 -33.47 -27.02
C GLY A 1016 -47.14 -32.68 -25.75
N THR A 1017 -47.88 -31.56 -25.82
CA THR A 1017 -48.33 -30.80 -24.64
C THR A 1017 -49.43 -31.58 -23.90
N ILE A 1018 -49.35 -31.62 -22.58
CA ILE A 1018 -50.25 -32.40 -21.70
C ILE A 1018 -50.70 -31.52 -20.54
N PHE A 1019 -51.98 -31.23 -20.46
CA PHE A 1019 -52.64 -30.72 -19.26
C PHE A 1019 -53.22 -31.92 -18.49
N GLN A 1020 -52.97 -32.00 -17.19
CA GLN A 1020 -53.47 -33.08 -16.33
C GLN A 1020 -53.69 -32.67 -14.86
N ASP A 1021 -54.36 -33.53 -14.10
CA ASP A 1021 -54.55 -33.40 -12.64
C ASP A 1021 -55.24 -32.09 -12.22
N PHE A 1022 -56.28 -31.69 -12.94
CA PHE A 1022 -57.05 -30.44 -12.80
C PHE A 1022 -56.31 -29.16 -13.19
N SER A 1023 -55.21 -29.25 -13.94
CA SER A 1023 -54.65 -28.09 -14.64
C SER A 1023 -55.60 -27.55 -15.71
N TYR A 1024 -55.56 -26.26 -16.02
CA TYR A 1024 -56.47 -25.63 -16.98
C TYR A 1024 -55.80 -24.55 -17.85
N ILE A 1025 -56.52 -24.17 -18.91
CA ILE A 1025 -56.33 -22.94 -19.69
C ILE A 1025 -57.55 -22.06 -19.44
N ALA A 1026 -57.36 -20.76 -19.21
CA ALA A 1026 -58.43 -19.78 -19.09
C ALA A 1026 -58.01 -18.49 -19.80
N THR A 1027 -58.68 -18.12 -20.90
CA THR A 1027 -58.28 -16.92 -21.67
C THR A 1027 -58.95 -15.63 -21.20
N GLY A 1028 -60.08 -15.71 -20.49
CA GLY A 1028 -60.69 -14.59 -19.76
C GLY A 1028 -61.66 -13.73 -20.59
N ASN A 1029 -61.62 -12.40 -20.49
CA ASN A 1029 -62.66 -11.56 -21.10
C ASN A 1029 -62.22 -10.93 -22.44
N GLY A 1030 -62.77 -11.39 -23.56
CA GLY A 1030 -62.77 -10.63 -24.81
C GLY A 1030 -63.16 -11.41 -26.05
N VAL A 1031 -62.31 -11.49 -27.08
CA VAL A 1031 -62.62 -12.27 -28.31
C VAL A 1031 -61.40 -13.08 -28.68
N ASP A 1032 -61.38 -14.30 -28.17
CA ASP A 1032 -60.22 -15.17 -28.11
C ASP A 1032 -60.21 -16.21 -29.23
N THR A 1033 -59.04 -16.75 -29.50
CA THR A 1033 -58.82 -17.82 -30.47
C THR A 1033 -57.93 -18.91 -29.90
N ILE A 1034 -58.56 -20.01 -29.46
CA ILE A 1034 -57.87 -21.15 -28.86
C ILE A 1034 -57.71 -22.27 -29.90
N ASN A 1035 -56.47 -22.60 -30.26
CA ASN A 1035 -56.12 -23.66 -31.23
C ASN A 1035 -55.49 -24.87 -30.53
N LEU A 1036 -56.17 -26.01 -30.57
CA LEU A 1036 -55.79 -27.25 -29.87
C LEU A 1036 -55.36 -28.32 -30.88
N GLU A 1037 -54.07 -28.35 -31.20
CA GLU A 1037 -53.50 -29.12 -32.30
C GLU A 1037 -53.33 -30.61 -32.00
N SER A 1038 -53.13 -31.38 -33.08
CA SER A 1038 -52.96 -32.84 -33.01
C SER A 1038 -51.81 -33.26 -32.09
N GLY A 1039 -52.13 -34.13 -31.12
CA GLY A 1039 -51.17 -34.64 -30.14
C GLY A 1039 -51.06 -33.83 -28.86
N ALA A 1040 -51.81 -32.73 -28.70
CA ALA A 1040 -52.11 -32.14 -27.41
C ALA A 1040 -53.07 -33.04 -26.60
N LYS A 1041 -52.95 -33.05 -25.27
CA LYS A 1041 -53.76 -33.92 -24.38
C LYS A 1041 -54.26 -33.19 -23.13
N PHE A 1042 -55.50 -33.46 -22.75
CA PHE A 1042 -56.18 -32.90 -21.58
C PHE A 1042 -56.76 -34.06 -20.76
N ASN A 1043 -56.18 -34.37 -19.60
CA ASN A 1043 -56.54 -35.53 -18.77
C ASN A 1043 -57.00 -35.08 -17.37
N GLN A 1044 -58.30 -35.00 -17.13
CA GLN A 1044 -58.86 -34.23 -16.00
C GLN A 1044 -58.41 -32.77 -16.08
N ALA A 1045 -58.51 -32.18 -17.27
CA ALA A 1045 -58.08 -30.81 -17.54
C ALA A 1045 -59.09 -30.14 -18.47
N ASN A 1046 -59.28 -28.84 -18.26
CA ASN A 1046 -60.32 -28.05 -18.93
C ASN A 1046 -59.71 -26.86 -19.69
N VAL A 1047 -60.44 -26.41 -20.69
CA VAL A 1047 -60.17 -25.17 -21.45
C VAL A 1047 -61.39 -24.29 -21.27
N TYR A 1048 -61.17 -23.06 -20.83
CA TYR A 1048 -62.17 -22.01 -20.67
C TYR A 1048 -61.80 -20.85 -21.61
N ALA A 1049 -62.73 -20.41 -22.46
CA ALA A 1049 -62.59 -19.12 -23.15
C ALA A 1049 -63.22 -17.94 -22.36
N ASP A 1050 -64.02 -18.27 -21.34
CA ASP A 1050 -64.56 -17.37 -20.30
C ASP A 1050 -65.62 -16.36 -20.78
N ALA A 1051 -65.29 -15.28 -21.51
CA ALA A 1051 -66.32 -14.31 -21.92
C ALA A 1051 -66.01 -13.41 -23.13
N GLY A 1052 -66.39 -13.89 -24.31
CA GLY A 1052 -67.03 -13.07 -25.34
C GLY A 1052 -67.48 -13.87 -26.57
N ASP A 1053 -67.14 -13.42 -27.79
CA ASP A 1053 -67.57 -14.10 -29.03
C ASP A 1053 -66.44 -15.03 -29.55
N ASP A 1054 -66.10 -16.07 -28.79
CA ASP A 1054 -64.81 -16.76 -28.87
C ASP A 1054 -64.73 -17.86 -29.95
N ILE A 1055 -63.50 -18.24 -30.34
CA ILE A 1055 -63.26 -19.25 -31.38
C ILE A 1055 -62.34 -20.36 -30.86
N ILE A 1056 -62.90 -21.57 -30.68
CA ILE A 1056 -62.15 -22.74 -30.19
C ILE A 1056 -62.00 -23.78 -31.30
N ASN A 1057 -60.78 -23.99 -31.79
CA ASN A 1057 -60.46 -24.95 -32.86
C ASN A 1057 -59.80 -26.22 -32.31
N VAL A 1058 -60.51 -27.35 -32.33
CA VAL A 1058 -59.95 -28.65 -31.96
C VAL A 1058 -59.42 -29.36 -33.21
N ASN A 1059 -58.10 -29.32 -33.39
CA ASN A 1059 -57.36 -29.78 -34.57
C ASN A 1059 -56.66 -31.13 -34.32
N GLY A 1060 -57.27 -32.00 -33.53
CA GLY A 1060 -56.77 -33.36 -33.25
C GLY A 1060 -56.31 -33.61 -31.81
N ALA A 1061 -56.60 -32.70 -30.87
CA ALA A 1061 -56.33 -32.91 -29.45
C ALA A 1061 -57.15 -34.07 -28.85
N GLU A 1062 -56.67 -34.61 -27.72
CA GLU A 1062 -57.34 -35.66 -26.95
C GLU A 1062 -57.79 -35.15 -25.59
N PHE A 1063 -59.09 -35.19 -25.31
CA PHE A 1063 -59.72 -34.89 -24.02
C PHE A 1063 -60.18 -36.18 -23.32
N LYS A 1064 -59.89 -36.27 -22.02
CA LYS A 1064 -60.31 -37.36 -21.15
C LYS A 1064 -60.68 -36.84 -19.77
N ASP A 1065 -61.86 -37.20 -19.26
CA ASP A 1065 -62.32 -36.83 -17.90
C ASP A 1065 -62.31 -35.30 -17.61
N GLY A 1066 -62.45 -34.46 -18.65
CA GLY A 1066 -62.42 -32.98 -18.59
C GLY A 1066 -63.23 -32.38 -19.74
N GLY A 1067 -62.99 -31.14 -20.17
CA GLY A 1067 -63.82 -30.54 -21.23
C GLY A 1067 -63.35 -29.21 -21.81
N ILE A 1068 -64.22 -28.67 -22.67
CA ILE A 1068 -64.13 -27.33 -23.26
C ILE A 1068 -65.37 -26.56 -22.84
N HIS A 1069 -65.16 -25.32 -22.43
CA HIS A 1069 -66.16 -24.32 -22.08
C HIS A 1069 -65.95 -23.13 -23.01
N GLY A 1070 -67.00 -22.71 -23.71
CA GLY A 1070 -67.02 -21.45 -24.46
C GLY A 1070 -66.98 -20.33 -23.43
N GLY A 1071 -68.14 -19.99 -22.89
CA GLY A 1071 -68.27 -19.00 -21.84
C GLY A 1071 -69.48 -18.12 -22.09
N ALA A 1072 -69.30 -16.82 -21.91
CA ALA A 1072 -70.39 -15.85 -22.03
C ALA A 1072 -70.33 -15.03 -23.33
N GLY A 1073 -70.86 -15.58 -24.43
CA GLY A 1073 -71.19 -14.79 -25.62
C GLY A 1073 -71.69 -15.57 -26.85
N GLY A 1074 -70.97 -15.50 -27.96
CA GLY A 1074 -71.42 -15.96 -29.27
C GLY A 1074 -70.51 -17.03 -29.86
N ASP A 1075 -70.24 -18.08 -29.09
CA ASP A 1075 -69.03 -18.88 -29.22
C ASP A 1075 -69.04 -19.85 -30.40
N GLN A 1076 -67.86 -20.12 -30.95
CA GLN A 1076 -67.67 -20.97 -32.13
C GLN A 1076 -66.66 -22.08 -31.85
N ILE A 1077 -67.17 -23.25 -31.47
CA ILE A 1077 -66.38 -24.43 -31.13
C ILE A 1077 -66.32 -25.39 -32.33
N PHE A 1078 -65.21 -25.35 -33.08
CA PHE A 1078 -64.96 -26.18 -34.25
C PHE A 1078 -64.15 -27.43 -33.90
N VAL A 1079 -64.80 -28.59 -33.82
CA VAL A 1079 -64.11 -29.87 -33.64
C VAL A 1079 -63.74 -30.45 -34.99
N ASN A 1080 -62.64 -29.93 -35.56
CA ASN A 1080 -62.10 -30.32 -36.86
C ASN A 1080 -61.62 -31.79 -36.87
N SER A 1081 -60.98 -32.23 -35.78
CA SER A 1081 -60.73 -33.65 -35.46
C SER A 1081 -60.31 -33.78 -33.98
N GLY A 1082 -60.27 -35.00 -33.43
CA GLY A 1082 -59.83 -35.22 -32.05
C GLY A 1082 -60.56 -36.37 -31.37
N LYS A 1083 -60.22 -36.62 -30.10
CA LYS A 1083 -60.92 -37.60 -29.25
C LYS A 1083 -61.42 -36.97 -27.97
N PHE A 1084 -62.69 -37.16 -27.66
CA PHE A 1084 -63.31 -36.90 -26.36
C PHE A 1084 -63.69 -38.24 -25.71
N ASP A 1085 -63.30 -38.48 -24.47
CA ASP A 1085 -63.53 -39.73 -23.74
C ASP A 1085 -63.96 -39.43 -22.30
N ASN A 1086 -65.25 -39.62 -21.98
CA ASN A 1086 -65.86 -39.17 -20.73
C ASN A 1086 -65.60 -37.66 -20.48
N ALA A 1087 -65.78 -36.87 -21.53
CA ALA A 1087 -65.48 -35.43 -21.57
C ALA A 1087 -66.68 -34.60 -22.07
N SER A 1088 -66.73 -33.31 -21.79
CA SER A 1088 -67.78 -32.40 -22.30
C SER A 1088 -67.25 -31.34 -23.27
N ILE A 1089 -68.16 -30.83 -24.10
CA ILE A 1089 -68.08 -29.51 -24.71
C ILE A 1089 -69.36 -28.78 -24.30
N GLU A 1090 -69.20 -27.59 -23.76
CA GLU A 1090 -70.27 -26.66 -23.36
C GLU A 1090 -70.02 -25.34 -24.13
N GLY A 1091 -71.06 -24.76 -24.73
CA GLY A 1091 -71.03 -23.36 -25.23
C GLY A 1091 -71.15 -22.38 -24.06
N ASP A 1092 -71.89 -22.80 -23.04
CA ASP A 1092 -72.15 -22.15 -21.76
C ASP A 1092 -73.26 -21.10 -21.79
N ALA A 1093 -73.04 -19.87 -22.27
CA ALA A 1093 -73.99 -18.77 -22.07
C ALA A 1093 -74.07 -17.74 -23.21
N GLY A 1094 -74.66 -18.12 -24.36
CA GLY A 1094 -75.22 -17.12 -25.26
C GLY A 1094 -75.87 -17.61 -26.55
N ASN A 1095 -75.26 -17.57 -27.73
CA ASN A 1095 -75.89 -18.15 -28.94
C ASN A 1095 -74.84 -18.91 -29.73
N ASP A 1096 -74.55 -20.12 -29.28
CA ASP A 1096 -73.28 -20.75 -29.54
C ASP A 1096 -73.36 -21.70 -30.74
N THR A 1097 -72.23 -21.95 -31.38
CA THR A 1097 -72.11 -22.82 -32.55
C THR A 1097 -71.07 -23.90 -32.30
N ILE A 1098 -71.53 -25.12 -32.06
CA ILE A 1098 -70.65 -26.28 -31.84
C ILE A 1098 -70.67 -27.15 -33.11
N HIS A 1099 -69.59 -27.10 -33.89
CA HIS A 1099 -69.49 -27.81 -35.17
C HIS A 1099 -68.54 -29.01 -35.09
N ILE A 1100 -69.13 -30.20 -35.02
CA ILE A 1100 -68.45 -31.48 -35.00
C ILE A 1100 -68.20 -31.98 -36.43
N LYS A 1101 -66.94 -31.97 -36.87
CA LYS A 1101 -66.56 -32.28 -38.26
C LYS A 1101 -66.14 -33.74 -38.45
N ALA A 1102 -66.03 -34.14 -39.71
CA ALA A 1102 -65.66 -35.50 -40.11
C ALA A 1102 -64.28 -35.91 -39.53
N GLY A 1103 -64.25 -37.01 -38.78
CA GLY A 1103 -63.04 -37.51 -38.10
C GLY A 1103 -62.92 -37.16 -36.62
N ALA A 1104 -63.80 -36.30 -36.07
CA ALA A 1104 -63.97 -36.15 -34.64
C ALA A 1104 -64.56 -37.43 -33.99
N ARG A 1105 -64.14 -37.77 -32.77
CA ARG A 1105 -64.61 -38.96 -32.04
C ARG A 1105 -64.98 -38.61 -30.60
N PHE A 1106 -66.20 -38.95 -30.19
CA PHE A 1106 -66.72 -38.80 -28.84
C PHE A 1106 -67.09 -40.17 -28.27
N GLU A 1107 -66.65 -40.47 -27.06
CA GLU A 1107 -66.90 -41.73 -26.34
C GLU A 1107 -67.39 -41.42 -24.92
N ASN A 1108 -68.65 -41.77 -24.60
CA ASN A 1108 -69.27 -41.50 -23.29
C ASN A 1108 -69.28 -39.99 -22.91
N SER A 1109 -69.17 -39.13 -23.90
CA SER A 1109 -69.02 -37.68 -23.77
C SER A 1109 -70.37 -36.95 -23.86
N SER A 1110 -70.36 -35.66 -23.60
CA SER A 1110 -71.53 -34.80 -23.81
C SER A 1110 -71.20 -33.60 -24.68
N ILE A 1111 -72.20 -33.09 -25.39
CA ILE A 1111 -72.18 -31.84 -26.13
C ILE A 1111 -73.40 -31.06 -25.64
N TYR A 1112 -73.17 -29.88 -25.10
CA TYR A 1112 -74.16 -28.99 -24.51
C TYR A 1112 -74.06 -27.64 -25.22
N GLY A 1113 -75.20 -27.02 -25.58
CA GLY A 1113 -75.25 -25.59 -25.90
C GLY A 1113 -75.02 -24.82 -24.60
N ASP A 1114 -76.09 -24.54 -23.86
CA ASP A 1114 -75.99 -23.96 -22.51
C ASP A 1114 -75.29 -24.87 -21.48
N SER A 1115 -74.65 -24.26 -20.48
CA SER A 1115 -74.03 -25.00 -19.37
C SER A 1115 -75.06 -25.69 -18.47
N LEU A 1116 -74.57 -26.62 -17.65
CA LEU A 1116 -75.38 -27.29 -16.62
C LEU A 1116 -75.88 -26.37 -15.48
N LEU A 1117 -75.52 -25.08 -15.47
CA LEU A 1117 -75.95 -24.10 -14.47
C LEU A 1117 -77.29 -23.43 -14.79
N GLY A 1118 -77.84 -23.64 -15.99
CA GLY A 1118 -79.14 -23.09 -16.40
C GLY A 1118 -79.05 -21.66 -16.92
N GLU A 1119 -78.05 -21.42 -17.77
CA GLU A 1119 -77.95 -20.26 -18.64
C GLU A 1119 -79.00 -20.32 -19.77
N THR A 1120 -78.93 -19.43 -20.76
CA THR A 1120 -79.95 -19.33 -21.82
C THR A 1120 -79.35 -18.93 -23.17
N GLY A 1121 -79.55 -19.78 -24.18
CA GLY A 1121 -79.11 -19.49 -25.53
C GLY A 1121 -80.08 -19.81 -26.68
N ASN A 1122 -79.58 -19.78 -27.92
CA ASN A 1122 -80.28 -20.30 -29.10
C ASN A 1122 -79.24 -21.00 -29.97
N ASP A 1123 -78.86 -22.19 -29.54
CA ASP A 1123 -77.58 -22.77 -29.93
C ASP A 1123 -77.68 -23.58 -31.20
N THR A 1124 -76.56 -23.74 -31.90
CA THR A 1124 -76.47 -24.44 -33.18
C THR A 1124 -75.41 -25.53 -33.12
N ILE A 1125 -75.86 -26.76 -32.86
CA ILE A 1125 -75.00 -27.95 -32.84
C ILE A 1125 -75.03 -28.58 -34.24
N ILE A 1126 -73.88 -28.68 -34.90
CA ILE A 1126 -73.75 -29.21 -36.27
C ILE A 1126 -72.90 -30.49 -36.24
N VAL A 1127 -73.38 -31.57 -36.84
CA VAL A 1127 -72.67 -32.86 -36.95
C VAL A 1127 -72.48 -33.26 -38.41
N ASP A 1128 -71.25 -33.19 -38.89
CA ASP A 1128 -70.86 -33.58 -40.24
C ASP A 1128 -70.78 -35.11 -40.41
N LYS A 1129 -70.92 -35.52 -41.67
CA LYS A 1129 -70.83 -36.91 -42.11
C LYS A 1129 -69.44 -37.50 -41.84
N GLY A 1130 -69.38 -38.48 -40.96
CA GLY A 1130 -68.13 -39.15 -40.56
C GLY A 1130 -67.57 -38.69 -39.21
N ALA A 1131 -68.28 -37.84 -38.47
CA ALA A 1131 -68.11 -37.78 -37.02
C ALA A 1131 -68.44 -39.13 -36.37
N THR A 1132 -67.81 -39.47 -35.24
CA THR A 1132 -68.07 -40.72 -34.50
C THR A 1132 -68.61 -40.40 -33.11
N LEU A 1133 -69.90 -40.62 -32.89
CA LEU A 1133 -70.59 -40.36 -31.62
C LEU A 1133 -70.95 -41.69 -30.93
N ILE A 1134 -70.19 -42.11 -29.93
CA ILE A 1134 -70.38 -43.37 -29.21
C ILE A 1134 -70.80 -43.09 -27.77
N ASN A 1135 -72.04 -43.43 -27.43
CA ASN A 1135 -72.61 -43.10 -26.13
C ASN A 1135 -72.59 -41.59 -25.80
N THR A 1136 -72.55 -40.73 -26.83
CA THR A 1136 -72.59 -39.28 -26.67
C THR A 1136 -74.01 -38.80 -26.34
N THR A 1137 -74.12 -37.82 -25.46
CA THR A 1137 -75.35 -37.03 -25.23
C THR A 1137 -75.23 -35.70 -25.97
N ILE A 1138 -76.32 -35.24 -26.57
CA ILE A 1138 -76.43 -33.91 -27.18
C ILE A 1138 -77.58 -33.21 -26.48
N ASN A 1139 -77.40 -31.97 -26.09
CA ASN A 1139 -78.42 -31.15 -25.46
C ASN A 1139 -78.25 -29.72 -25.97
N GLY A 1140 -79.32 -29.06 -26.43
CA GLY A 1140 -79.26 -27.62 -26.72
C GLY A 1140 -79.11 -26.88 -25.40
N GLY A 1141 -80.24 -26.48 -24.80
CA GLY A 1141 -80.21 -25.89 -23.48
C GLY A 1141 -81.56 -25.32 -23.09
N ALA A 1142 -81.61 -24.01 -23.01
CA ALA A 1142 -82.76 -23.21 -22.65
C ALA A 1142 -82.97 -22.05 -23.63
N GLY A 1143 -83.40 -22.37 -24.86
CA GLY A 1143 -84.06 -21.38 -25.71
C GLY A 1143 -84.74 -21.94 -26.96
N TYR A 1144 -84.14 -21.71 -28.12
CA TYR A 1144 -84.64 -22.23 -29.40
C TYR A 1144 -83.51 -22.87 -30.20
N ASP A 1145 -83.22 -24.11 -29.85
CA ASP A 1145 -81.94 -24.72 -30.19
C ASP A 1145 -82.04 -25.56 -31.48
N THR A 1146 -80.96 -25.55 -32.25
CA THR A 1146 -80.85 -26.16 -33.57
C THR A 1146 -79.80 -27.28 -33.59
N LEU A 1147 -80.25 -28.51 -33.82
CA LEU A 1147 -79.38 -29.62 -34.19
C LEU A 1147 -79.39 -29.78 -35.72
N LYS A 1148 -78.24 -29.61 -36.37
CA LYS A 1148 -78.04 -29.92 -37.79
C LYS A 1148 -77.24 -31.20 -37.96
N ILE A 1149 -77.70 -32.13 -38.78
CA ILE A 1149 -77.03 -33.42 -39.02
C ILE A 1149 -76.84 -33.66 -40.50
N ALA A 1150 -75.74 -34.34 -40.88
CA ALA A 1150 -75.39 -34.63 -42.27
C ALA A 1150 -75.61 -36.10 -42.70
N ASP A 1151 -75.95 -36.98 -41.76
CA ASP A 1151 -76.55 -38.30 -41.98
C ASP A 1151 -77.23 -38.84 -40.70
N ASP A 1152 -77.92 -39.98 -40.84
CA ASP A 1152 -78.69 -40.63 -39.77
C ASP A 1152 -77.83 -41.34 -38.69
N SER A 1153 -76.54 -40.97 -38.52
CA SER A 1153 -75.65 -41.60 -37.53
C SER A 1153 -75.82 -41.09 -36.10
N VAL A 1154 -76.47 -39.94 -35.91
CA VAL A 1154 -76.77 -39.38 -34.58
C VAL A 1154 -77.90 -40.17 -33.91
N ASN A 1155 -77.64 -40.69 -32.70
CA ASN A 1155 -78.68 -41.38 -31.93
C ASN A 1155 -79.62 -40.37 -31.24
N LEU A 1156 -80.71 -40.03 -31.90
CA LEU A 1156 -81.71 -39.05 -31.46
C LEU A 1156 -82.32 -39.33 -30.08
N THR A 1157 -82.32 -40.58 -29.60
CA THR A 1157 -82.76 -40.92 -28.22
C THR A 1157 -81.81 -40.41 -27.11
N LYS A 1158 -80.77 -39.65 -27.47
CA LYS A 1158 -79.82 -38.98 -26.58
C LYS A 1158 -79.67 -37.50 -26.94
N VAL A 1159 -80.60 -36.97 -27.72
CA VAL A 1159 -80.79 -35.55 -27.97
C VAL A 1159 -81.87 -35.07 -27.01
N THR A 1160 -81.67 -33.93 -26.33
CA THR A 1160 -82.65 -33.26 -25.46
C THR A 1160 -82.62 -31.75 -25.71
N ASN A 1161 -83.70 -31.02 -25.37
CA ASN A 1161 -83.84 -29.57 -25.55
C ASN A 1161 -83.31 -29.07 -26.92
N ILE A 1162 -83.93 -29.53 -28.00
CA ILE A 1162 -83.72 -29.10 -29.38
C ILE A 1162 -85.08 -28.84 -30.03
N GLU A 1163 -85.36 -27.60 -30.39
CA GLU A 1163 -86.64 -27.16 -30.96
C GLU A 1163 -86.60 -27.12 -32.50
N LYS A 1164 -85.40 -27.22 -33.09
CA LYS A 1164 -85.18 -27.37 -34.53
C LYS A 1164 -84.21 -28.50 -34.85
N LEU A 1165 -84.65 -29.45 -35.67
CA LEU A 1165 -83.80 -30.39 -36.38
C LEU A 1165 -83.63 -29.92 -37.84
N ASP A 1166 -82.38 -29.74 -38.28
CA ASP A 1166 -82.03 -29.33 -39.64
C ASP A 1166 -81.38 -30.49 -40.40
N LEU A 1167 -82.08 -30.94 -41.44
CA LEU A 1167 -81.73 -32.06 -42.32
C LEU A 1167 -81.28 -31.58 -43.70
N THR A 1168 -80.98 -30.29 -43.88
CA THR A 1168 -80.70 -29.70 -45.21
C THR A 1168 -79.37 -30.14 -45.84
N GLU A 1169 -78.66 -31.09 -45.25
CA GLU A 1169 -77.40 -31.63 -45.74
C GLU A 1169 -77.40 -33.17 -45.68
N GLY A 1170 -77.30 -33.83 -46.84
CA GLY A 1170 -77.36 -35.29 -46.92
C GLY A 1170 -78.67 -35.79 -47.53
N ASP A 1171 -78.93 -37.08 -47.37
CA ASP A 1171 -80.23 -37.72 -47.67
C ASP A 1171 -80.66 -38.44 -46.38
N HIS A 1172 -81.74 -38.00 -45.73
CA HIS A 1172 -82.18 -38.57 -44.45
C HIS A 1172 -83.34 -39.56 -44.60
N ASN A 1173 -83.34 -40.62 -43.78
CA ASN A 1173 -84.46 -41.56 -43.68
C ASN A 1173 -84.66 -42.02 -42.23
N MET A 1174 -85.38 -41.18 -41.48
CA MET A 1174 -85.58 -41.30 -40.04
C MET A 1174 -87.03 -41.66 -39.69
N THR A 1175 -87.23 -42.23 -38.50
CA THR A 1175 -88.55 -42.45 -37.90
C THR A 1175 -88.67 -41.63 -36.62
N LEU A 1176 -89.77 -40.90 -36.43
CA LEU A 1176 -90.04 -40.13 -35.22
C LEU A 1176 -91.39 -40.52 -34.60
N THR A 1177 -91.36 -40.91 -33.32
CA THR A 1177 -92.56 -41.14 -32.52
C THR A 1177 -92.90 -39.91 -31.69
N ALA A 1178 -94.12 -39.88 -31.15
CA ALA A 1178 -94.54 -38.85 -30.20
C ALA A 1178 -93.69 -38.83 -28.92
N LYS A 1179 -92.99 -39.93 -28.58
CA LYS A 1179 -92.02 -39.94 -27.49
C LYS A 1179 -90.70 -39.28 -27.90
N ASP A 1180 -90.20 -39.56 -29.10
CA ASP A 1180 -88.91 -38.99 -29.53
C ASP A 1180 -89.00 -37.46 -29.59
N VAL A 1181 -90.11 -36.91 -30.09
CA VAL A 1181 -90.36 -35.45 -30.04
C VAL A 1181 -90.41 -34.93 -28.59
N LEU A 1182 -91.08 -35.64 -27.67
CA LEU A 1182 -91.15 -35.23 -26.26
C LEU A 1182 -89.78 -35.26 -25.56
N ASP A 1183 -88.96 -36.27 -25.84
CA ASP A 1183 -87.64 -36.44 -25.24
C ASP A 1183 -86.63 -35.44 -25.83
N MET A 1184 -86.76 -35.12 -27.12
CA MET A 1184 -85.83 -34.24 -27.84
C MET A 1184 -86.03 -32.75 -27.58
N THR A 1185 -87.22 -32.28 -27.22
CA THR A 1185 -87.53 -30.84 -27.09
C THR A 1185 -87.62 -30.39 -25.64
N ASP A 1186 -87.60 -29.08 -25.42
CA ASP A 1186 -87.92 -28.47 -24.14
C ASP A 1186 -89.39 -28.71 -23.68
N SER A 1187 -89.75 -28.05 -22.56
CA SER A 1187 -91.10 -28.07 -21.98
C SER A 1187 -92.25 -27.57 -22.88
N ASN A 1188 -91.96 -26.89 -24.01
CA ASN A 1188 -92.97 -26.52 -25.00
C ASN A 1188 -93.33 -27.69 -25.93
N ASN A 1189 -92.60 -28.81 -25.89
CA ASN A 1189 -92.91 -30.06 -26.58
C ASN A 1189 -93.01 -29.91 -28.11
N LYS A 1190 -92.18 -29.05 -28.71
CA LYS A 1190 -92.32 -28.61 -30.10
C LYS A 1190 -91.02 -28.75 -30.90
N LEU A 1191 -91.02 -29.65 -31.88
CA LEU A 1191 -89.92 -29.83 -32.83
C LEU A 1191 -90.28 -29.28 -34.21
N ARG A 1192 -89.39 -28.49 -34.81
CA ARG A 1192 -89.41 -28.09 -36.22
C ARG A 1192 -88.41 -28.91 -37.01
N ILE A 1193 -88.77 -29.33 -38.22
CA ILE A 1193 -87.88 -30.04 -39.14
C ILE A 1193 -87.78 -29.25 -40.44
N ASP A 1194 -86.57 -28.75 -40.72
CA ASP A 1194 -86.17 -28.23 -42.03
C ASP A 1194 -85.43 -29.32 -42.80
N GLY A 1195 -85.69 -29.45 -44.10
CA GLY A 1195 -85.00 -30.39 -45.00
C GLY A 1195 -85.32 -30.10 -46.47
N ASP A 1196 -84.98 -31.03 -47.36
CA ASP A 1196 -85.16 -30.95 -48.80
C ASP A 1196 -86.05 -32.09 -49.39
N GLY A 1197 -86.17 -32.14 -50.72
CA GLY A 1197 -87.04 -33.08 -51.43
C GLY A 1197 -86.64 -34.57 -51.36
N ASN A 1198 -85.44 -34.89 -50.88
CA ASN A 1198 -84.93 -36.26 -50.78
C ASN A 1198 -85.16 -36.88 -49.40
N ASP A 1199 -85.29 -36.03 -48.36
CA ASP A 1199 -85.45 -36.43 -46.97
C ASP A 1199 -86.79 -37.10 -46.70
N LYS A 1200 -86.76 -38.07 -45.77
CA LYS A 1200 -87.91 -38.87 -45.37
C LYS A 1200 -88.03 -38.92 -43.86
N VAL A 1201 -89.18 -38.50 -43.36
CA VAL A 1201 -89.55 -38.57 -41.95
C VAL A 1201 -90.81 -39.43 -41.84
N ASP A 1202 -90.63 -40.68 -41.44
CA ASP A 1202 -91.71 -41.61 -41.09
C ASP A 1202 -92.23 -41.23 -39.70
N ILE A 1203 -93.49 -40.81 -39.59
CA ILE A 1203 -94.07 -40.36 -38.32
C ILE A 1203 -95.07 -41.38 -37.79
N ASP A 1204 -95.04 -41.65 -36.48
CA ASP A 1204 -96.00 -42.60 -35.91
C ASP A 1204 -97.45 -42.16 -36.16
N SER A 1205 -98.29 -43.14 -36.49
CA SER A 1205 -99.74 -43.08 -36.64
C SER A 1205 -100.54 -42.38 -35.52
N SER A 1206 -99.92 -42.07 -34.38
CA SER A 1206 -100.48 -41.23 -33.31
C SER A 1206 -100.51 -39.73 -33.67
N PHE A 1207 -99.69 -39.28 -34.63
CA PHE A 1207 -99.70 -37.91 -35.14
C PHE A 1207 -100.91 -37.64 -36.04
N THR A 1208 -101.57 -36.51 -35.80
CA THR A 1208 -102.65 -36.00 -36.65
C THR A 1208 -102.26 -34.67 -37.28
N GLN A 1209 -102.30 -34.61 -38.62
CA GLN A 1209 -102.06 -33.36 -39.35
C GLN A 1209 -103.10 -32.29 -38.98
N LYS A 1210 -102.64 -31.05 -38.87
CA LYS A 1210 -103.42 -29.86 -38.55
C LYS A 1210 -103.43 -28.93 -39.76
N THR A 1211 -103.83 -27.67 -39.56
CA THR A 1211 -103.64 -26.64 -40.59
C THR A 1211 -102.15 -26.34 -40.72
N ASP A 1212 -101.64 -26.30 -41.96
CA ASP A 1212 -100.25 -25.93 -42.23
C ASP A 1212 -99.92 -24.54 -41.66
N LEU A 1213 -98.72 -24.39 -41.13
CA LEU A 1213 -98.17 -23.11 -40.72
C LEU A 1213 -97.48 -22.47 -41.93
N ILE A 1214 -97.76 -21.19 -42.20
CA ILE A 1214 -97.02 -20.40 -43.18
C ILE A 1214 -96.29 -19.30 -42.42
N GLU A 1215 -94.97 -19.38 -42.36
CA GLU A 1215 -94.10 -18.47 -41.62
C GLU A 1215 -92.96 -18.00 -42.54
N ASN A 1216 -92.74 -16.68 -42.63
CA ASN A 1216 -91.73 -16.05 -43.50
C ASN A 1216 -91.74 -16.50 -44.99
N GLY A 1217 -92.87 -17.03 -45.48
CA GLY A 1217 -93.02 -17.54 -46.85
C GLY A 1217 -92.67 -19.02 -47.03
N VAL A 1218 -92.31 -19.72 -45.96
CA VAL A 1218 -92.12 -21.18 -45.91
C VAL A 1218 -93.40 -21.83 -45.38
N THR A 1219 -93.82 -22.93 -45.99
CA THR A 1219 -94.94 -23.77 -45.54
C THR A 1219 -94.41 -24.94 -44.72
N TYR A 1220 -94.99 -25.15 -43.53
CA TYR A 1220 -94.74 -26.29 -42.66
C TYR A 1220 -96.03 -27.09 -42.45
N HIS A 1221 -96.01 -28.38 -42.77
CA HIS A 1221 -97.04 -29.32 -42.34
C HIS A 1221 -96.93 -29.51 -40.83
N ARG A 1222 -97.96 -29.07 -40.10
CA ARG A 1222 -98.04 -29.23 -38.64
C ARG A 1222 -98.77 -30.52 -38.29
N TYR A 1223 -98.21 -31.29 -37.39
CA TYR A 1223 -98.79 -32.49 -36.80
C TYR A 1223 -98.83 -32.36 -35.27
N GLU A 1224 -99.84 -32.92 -34.63
CA GLU A 1224 -99.92 -33.02 -33.17
C GLU A 1224 -100.22 -34.46 -32.77
N ALA A 1225 -99.56 -34.94 -31.70
CA ALA A 1225 -99.88 -36.19 -31.02
C ALA A 1225 -100.00 -35.96 -29.50
N THR A 1226 -100.69 -36.87 -28.81
CA THR A 1226 -100.70 -36.90 -27.34
C THR A 1226 -99.94 -38.12 -26.87
N TYR A 1227 -98.85 -37.92 -26.13
CA TYR A 1227 -98.10 -38.99 -25.48
C TYR A 1227 -98.41 -38.98 -23.98
N THR A 1228 -98.66 -40.15 -23.40
CA THR A 1228 -98.89 -40.30 -21.95
C THR A 1228 -97.70 -41.01 -21.33
N ASP A 1229 -97.00 -40.32 -20.42
CA ASP A 1229 -95.88 -40.86 -19.66
C ASP A 1229 -96.26 -41.02 -18.16
N VAL A 1230 -95.27 -41.12 -17.29
CA VAL A 1230 -95.47 -41.18 -15.83
C VAL A 1230 -95.84 -39.83 -15.19
N ASN A 1231 -95.61 -38.71 -15.88
CA ASN A 1231 -95.82 -37.34 -15.43
C ASN A 1231 -97.16 -36.75 -15.91
N GLY A 1232 -97.71 -37.24 -17.04
CA GLY A 1232 -99.05 -36.88 -17.49
C GLY A 1232 -99.32 -37.14 -18.97
N ASN A 1233 -100.31 -36.44 -19.51
CA ASN A 1233 -100.54 -36.35 -20.95
C ASN A 1233 -99.81 -35.10 -21.48
N HIS A 1234 -98.82 -35.32 -22.32
CA HIS A 1234 -98.10 -34.27 -23.06
C HIS A 1234 -98.68 -34.17 -24.47
N THR A 1235 -98.79 -32.95 -24.98
CA THR A 1235 -99.15 -32.71 -26.39
C THR A 1235 -97.89 -32.29 -27.10
N VAL A 1236 -97.38 -33.15 -27.98
CA VAL A 1236 -96.22 -32.83 -28.81
C VAL A 1236 -96.66 -32.24 -30.14
N THR A 1237 -95.93 -31.25 -30.63
CA THR A 1237 -96.15 -30.60 -31.93
C THR A 1237 -94.94 -30.79 -32.82
N LEU A 1238 -95.18 -31.25 -34.05
CA LEU A 1238 -94.13 -31.47 -35.06
C LEU A 1238 -94.43 -30.60 -36.29
N GLU A 1239 -93.50 -29.74 -36.70
CA GLU A 1239 -93.63 -28.84 -37.84
C GLU A 1239 -92.62 -29.20 -38.92
N ILE A 1240 -93.06 -29.93 -39.96
CA ILE A 1240 -92.18 -30.42 -41.03
C ILE A 1240 -92.34 -29.56 -42.27
N LYS A 1241 -91.25 -29.04 -42.82
CA LYS A 1241 -91.22 -28.20 -44.03
C LYS A 1241 -91.80 -28.96 -45.24
N ASP A 1242 -92.68 -28.32 -46.03
CA ASP A 1242 -93.43 -28.86 -47.20
C ASP A 1242 -92.56 -29.55 -48.29
N GLN A 1243 -91.24 -29.39 -48.23
CA GLN A 1243 -90.30 -30.06 -49.13
C GLN A 1243 -89.96 -31.50 -48.71
N VAL A 1244 -90.01 -31.81 -47.41
CA VAL A 1244 -89.64 -33.13 -46.84
C VAL A 1244 -90.76 -34.14 -47.04
N GLN A 1245 -90.41 -35.39 -47.37
CA GLN A 1245 -91.40 -36.45 -47.57
C GLN A 1245 -91.84 -37.06 -46.24
N VAL A 1246 -93.06 -36.77 -45.82
CA VAL A 1246 -93.71 -37.37 -44.65
C VAL A 1246 -94.51 -38.61 -45.06
N PHE A 1247 -94.39 -39.72 -44.32
CA PHE A 1247 -95.05 -40.99 -44.58
C PHE A 1247 -96.01 -41.43 -43.47
#